data_AF-A0A1B6GJY0-F1
#
_entry.id   AF-A0A1B6GJY0-F1
#
_cell.length_a   1.000
_cell.length_b   1.000
_cell.length_c   1.000
_cell.angle_alpha   90.00
_cell.angle_beta   90.00
_cell.angle_gamma   90.00
#
_symmetry.space_group_name_H-M   'P 1'
#
loop_
_entity.id
_entity.type
_entity.pdbx_description
1 polymer ?
#
loop_
_entity_poly.entity_id
_entity_poly.type
_entity_poly.pdbx_seq_one_letter_code
_entity_poly.pdbx_strand_id
1 'polypeptide(L)'
;PMTADLQPTAVSSATTSKRGWTVKKPPPLELLTSTHWRQGLCLLEFIQNKKKLENVELLLPRLFEILNRCLQFEEQSPVEYTKQALLGSLLQCCIKLSPDGRPVDLPEASLQVELVVECIRVSQNPQTHHHALLLLAHMANMIPERVLHSIMPIFTFMGSSVLRQDDAYSFQIISKIIETIIPILMKSKAVGADLTPELVGVLRVFAGALLDIPEHRRIPLFTKLLTTLREGHFLWVLLALVFESHVLHPSQDNSAVKESGSIPKRLEVGLHLCHHFTPATVLSAACQLIHYLCALPVDKDDKKMKIFKKSTEGALFDVEKATEKQLRHYTYTGLTFLSFLLSSKQFLRLMAALTMEEVQDLKDIFQKIFEGVLTLTQIVSKQVDANSVHLTTKYWKSMLNICFDVMAKVNALLPGEMFLHVVTSLLGHQLISLRCKALELLNWRLQQARPLDSAQLLTLLPPLVSLVRSTDSSQSENQLMQQTALLSIKFLARQLAAAHPENFKQAFKAATRLVKKRAIHDPVLASAVLCVGELCHTLGAHAIACLPDFMPPIIAVLGNHSLPTSGDLLLLSVVSAVHKVVDSLACFLSPYLAQLLQQLCVLSGNCTASSDNPKLQPVLQKIKAIKQKISADVPLRVLLPAVAESYSQLISCTQLAAVSPLLSLLGDSFKAGTVLTPELSAFLLSALDFRCQAASRAEIEAVEPPVITAIIALVFKLSESSFRPFYYKIFNWAFQSGAHRDRSITFYRLTCGIAEGLKGLFVSFAHYFLKNASMLLDANNNSKQDLDWNDEKAVELVEAILKALHTVFVHDASHFVNKERFDTLMQPIVDQLENELGGKSQMEQRNTDLVIPCLTQMAVSAADDTLWKQLNYQILLKTRHNNFKVRIGGILAVCEIAKKLGEEFLPLLPETVPFLAELLEDENENVEKASQRVVQELEAAL
;
A
#
# COMPACT_ATOMS: atom_id res chain seq x y z
N PRO A 1 1.23 25.26 58.29
CA PRO A 1 1.06 26.32 59.31
C PRO A 1 -0.29 27.05 59.15
N MET A 2 -1.22 26.67 60.03
CA MET A 2 -2.25 27.46 60.72
C MET A 2 -2.66 28.87 60.20
N THR A 3 -3.96 28.98 59.87
CA THR A 3 -5.00 29.88 60.44
C THR A 3 -4.68 31.31 60.91
N ALA A 4 -5.52 32.25 60.44
CA ALA A 4 -6.41 33.15 61.23
C ALA A 4 -6.28 34.68 61.00
N ASP A 5 -7.49 35.26 60.91
CA ASP A 5 -7.97 36.61 61.28
C ASP A 5 -7.59 37.88 60.50
N LEU A 6 -8.62 38.61 60.07
CA LEU A 6 -9.00 39.93 60.62
C LEU A 6 -10.25 40.50 59.90
N GLN A 7 -11.32 40.78 60.67
CA GLN A 7 -12.41 41.70 60.29
C GLN A 7 -11.92 43.16 60.34
N PRO A 8 -12.68 44.13 59.79
CA PRO A 8 -13.41 45.00 60.71
C PRO A 8 -14.78 45.54 60.23
N THR A 9 -15.43 46.13 61.22
CA THR A 9 -16.76 46.73 61.38
C THR A 9 -17.02 48.07 60.66
N ALA A 10 -18.32 48.39 60.56
CA ALA A 10 -18.95 49.61 60.04
C ALA A 10 -18.63 50.91 60.82
N VAL A 11 -18.99 52.08 60.22
CA VAL A 11 -19.84 53.16 60.81
C VAL A 11 -19.95 54.40 59.87
N SER A 12 -21.22 54.79 59.61
CA SER A 12 -21.85 56.12 59.40
C SER A 12 -21.19 57.19 58.49
N SER A 13 -21.79 57.63 57.38
CA SER A 13 -22.95 58.53 57.20
C SER A 13 -22.57 59.98 56.87
N ALA A 14 -22.91 60.43 55.66
CA ALA A 14 -23.28 61.81 55.40
C ALA A 14 -24.32 61.85 54.27
N THR A 15 -25.51 62.29 54.66
CA THR A 15 -26.77 62.37 53.91
C THR A 15 -26.75 63.41 52.80
N THR A 16 -27.13 63.03 51.59
CA THR A 16 -27.63 63.95 50.55
C THR A 16 -28.95 63.42 49.97
N SER A 17 -29.83 64.36 49.66
CA SER A 17 -31.29 64.20 49.60
C SER A 17 -31.81 63.24 48.52
N LYS A 18 -32.66 62.31 48.96
CA LYS A 18 -33.48 61.40 48.13
C LYS A 18 -34.42 62.18 47.20
N ARG A 19 -34.25 62.05 45.88
CA ARG A 19 -35.36 62.03 44.92
C ARG A 19 -35.61 60.58 44.55
N GLY A 20 -36.69 60.02 45.10
CA GLY A 20 -37.03 58.61 44.98
C GLY A 20 -37.26 58.18 43.53
N TRP A 21 -36.38 57.32 43.04
CA TRP A 21 -36.78 56.29 42.08
C TRP A 21 -37.81 55.40 42.78
N THR A 22 -39.07 55.60 42.45
CA THR A 22 -40.11 54.62 42.75
C THR A 22 -39.79 53.37 41.92
N VAL A 23 -39.14 52.40 42.56
CA VAL A 23 -39.18 51.01 42.14
C VAL A 23 -40.67 50.64 42.10
N LYS A 24 -41.27 50.66 40.91
CA LYS A 24 -42.64 50.18 40.73
C LYS A 24 -42.62 48.71 41.14
N LYS A 25 -43.28 48.38 42.26
CA LYS A 25 -43.51 46.98 42.65
C LYS A 25 -44.13 46.24 41.45
N PRO A 26 -43.74 44.98 41.19
CA PRO A 26 -44.40 44.18 40.17
C PRO A 26 -45.91 44.17 40.46
N PRO A 27 -46.76 44.35 39.44
CA PRO A 27 -48.20 44.39 39.63
C PRO A 27 -48.70 43.04 40.21
N PRO A 28 -49.57 43.06 41.24
CA PRO A 28 -50.09 41.83 41.83
C PRO A 28 -50.99 41.07 40.84
N LEU A 29 -50.96 39.74 40.89
CA LEU A 29 -51.77 38.84 40.05
C LEU A 29 -53.29 39.10 40.18
N GLU A 30 -53.73 39.65 41.32
CA GLU A 30 -55.12 40.08 41.57
C GLU A 30 -55.60 41.19 40.62
N LEU A 31 -54.68 41.90 39.95
CA LEU A 31 -55.03 42.94 38.99
C LEU A 31 -55.70 42.37 37.72
N LEU A 32 -55.38 41.12 37.37
CA LEU A 32 -55.91 40.40 36.20
C LEU A 32 -57.38 39.96 36.39
N THR A 33 -57.82 39.79 37.64
CA THR A 33 -59.21 39.42 37.97
C THR A 33 -60.12 40.63 38.14
N SER A 34 -59.56 41.84 38.15
CA SER A 34 -60.33 43.09 38.27
C SER A 34 -61.27 43.32 37.08
N THR A 35 -62.44 43.91 37.36
CA THR A 35 -63.44 44.27 36.34
C THR A 35 -62.89 45.25 35.32
N HIS A 36 -62.03 46.19 35.75
CA HIS A 36 -61.38 47.17 34.87
C HIS A 36 -60.39 46.53 33.88
N TRP A 37 -59.65 45.49 34.29
CA TRP A 37 -58.75 44.76 33.39
C TRP A 37 -59.52 44.01 32.31
N ARG A 38 -60.63 43.34 32.69
CA ARG A 38 -61.51 42.65 31.73
C ARG A 38 -62.19 43.61 30.75
N GLN A 39 -62.60 44.80 31.22
CA GLN A 39 -63.10 45.87 30.36
C GLN A 39 -62.03 46.37 29.37
N GLY A 40 -60.78 46.52 29.84
CA GLY A 40 -59.64 46.86 28.99
C GLY A 40 -59.35 45.79 27.93
N LEU A 41 -59.43 44.51 28.30
CA LEU A 41 -59.24 43.39 27.37
C LEU A 41 -60.34 43.35 26.30
N CYS A 42 -61.62 43.50 26.67
CA CYS A 42 -62.71 43.65 25.72
C CYS A 42 -62.47 44.82 24.75
N LEU A 43 -61.97 45.96 25.26
CA LEU A 43 -61.67 47.12 24.42
C LEU A 43 -60.54 46.83 23.42
N LEU A 44 -59.51 46.07 23.82
CA LEU A 44 -58.45 45.61 22.91
C LEU A 44 -58.99 44.66 21.83
N GLU A 45 -59.86 43.72 22.19
CA GLU A 45 -60.52 42.82 21.23
C GLU A 45 -61.43 43.59 20.25
N PHE A 46 -62.10 44.64 20.73
CA PHE A 46 -62.87 45.54 19.87
C PHE A 46 -61.98 46.34 18.92
N ILE A 47 -60.84 46.84 19.39
CA ILE A 47 -59.85 47.54 18.55
C ILE A 47 -59.34 46.62 17.44
N GLN A 48 -59.06 45.35 17.76
CA GLN A 48 -58.61 44.34 16.79
C GLN A 48 -59.66 44.04 15.71
N ASN A 49 -60.96 44.26 15.95
CA ASN A 49 -62.02 43.95 14.99
C ASN A 49 -62.53 45.18 14.21
N LYS A 50 -62.13 46.40 14.57
CA LYS A 50 -62.62 47.64 13.95
C LYS A 50 -61.84 48.05 12.70
N LYS A 51 -62.53 48.05 11.54
CA LYS A 51 -61.97 48.44 10.23
C LYS A 51 -61.71 49.95 10.09
N LYS A 52 -62.54 50.83 10.67
CA LYS A 52 -62.39 52.30 10.62
C LYS A 52 -61.82 52.82 11.96
N LEU A 53 -60.51 53.06 12.03
CA LEU A 53 -59.83 53.71 13.15
C LEU A 53 -59.21 54.99 12.62
N GLU A 54 -59.58 56.14 13.18
CA GLU A 54 -59.02 57.46 12.86
C GLU A 54 -58.03 57.85 13.97
N ASN A 55 -56.90 58.50 13.63
CA ASN A 55 -55.84 58.94 14.57
C ASN A 55 -55.12 57.81 15.34
N VAL A 56 -54.58 56.83 14.61
CA VAL A 56 -53.84 55.67 15.16
C VAL A 56 -52.55 56.07 15.92
N GLU A 57 -51.94 57.20 15.57
CA GLU A 57 -50.68 57.71 16.15
C GLU A 57 -50.77 57.99 17.67
N LEU A 58 -51.94 58.38 18.18
CA LEU A 58 -52.15 58.67 19.60
C LEU A 58 -52.29 57.40 20.45
N LEU A 59 -52.68 56.30 19.82
CA LEU A 59 -52.99 55.03 20.48
C LEU A 59 -51.74 54.16 20.65
N LEU A 60 -50.76 54.28 19.74
CA LEU A 60 -49.50 53.53 19.76
C LEU A 60 -48.71 53.66 21.08
N PRO A 61 -48.39 54.87 21.58
CA PRO A 61 -47.58 55.03 22.79
C PRO A 61 -48.25 54.43 24.03
N ARG A 62 -49.58 54.50 24.09
CA ARG A 62 -50.36 53.93 25.19
C ARG A 62 -50.42 52.41 25.14
N LEU A 63 -50.54 51.82 23.95
CA LEU A 63 -50.43 50.37 23.79
C LEU A 63 -49.04 49.85 24.16
N PHE A 64 -47.96 50.56 23.80
CA PHE A 64 -46.60 50.20 24.23
C PHE A 64 -46.39 50.36 25.74
N GLU A 65 -46.95 51.39 26.37
CA GLU A 65 -46.91 51.53 27.83
C GLU A 65 -47.64 50.38 28.54
N ILE A 66 -48.78 49.94 28.00
CA ILE A 66 -49.52 48.77 28.51
C ILE A 66 -48.70 47.50 28.29
N LEU A 67 -48.06 47.33 27.13
CA LEU A 67 -47.17 46.20 26.85
C LEU A 67 -45.99 46.15 27.84
N ASN A 68 -45.38 47.30 28.15
CA ASN A 68 -44.31 47.41 29.16
C ASN A 68 -44.82 46.98 30.55
N ARG A 69 -46.02 47.40 30.96
CA ARG A 69 -46.62 46.93 32.23
C ARG A 69 -46.93 45.44 32.22
N CYS A 70 -47.35 44.87 31.08
CA CYS A 70 -47.55 43.44 30.91
C CYS A 70 -46.25 42.63 31.01
N LEU A 71 -45.11 43.20 30.61
CA LEU A 71 -43.80 42.57 30.71
C LEU A 71 -43.23 42.57 32.13
N GLN A 72 -43.64 43.53 32.98
CA GLN A 72 -43.19 43.68 34.37
C GLN A 72 -43.82 42.69 35.37
N PHE A 73 -44.76 41.83 34.95
CA PHE A 73 -45.31 40.78 35.82
C PHE A 73 -44.28 39.66 36.05
N GLU A 74 -44.21 39.14 37.28
CA GLU A 74 -43.30 38.02 37.62
C GLU A 74 -43.75 36.70 36.96
N GLU A 75 -45.06 36.45 36.93
CA GLU A 75 -45.65 35.29 36.25
C GLU A 75 -46.22 35.70 34.88
N GLN A 76 -45.64 35.15 33.81
CA GLN A 76 -45.96 35.53 32.44
C GLN A 76 -47.15 34.75 31.86
N SER A 77 -47.45 33.56 32.38
CA SER A 77 -48.50 32.66 31.86
C SER A 77 -49.92 33.25 31.83
N PRO A 78 -50.42 33.99 32.84
CA PRO A 78 -51.79 34.52 32.80
C PRO A 78 -51.89 35.81 31.95
N VAL A 79 -50.76 36.42 31.57
CA VAL A 79 -50.72 37.67 30.80
C VAL A 79 -50.55 37.40 29.30
N GLU A 80 -50.22 36.15 28.89
CA GLU A 80 -49.97 35.77 27.49
C GLU A 80 -51.10 36.15 26.53
N TYR A 81 -52.37 35.91 26.90
CA TYR A 81 -53.51 36.28 26.06
C TYR A 81 -53.61 37.80 25.87
N THR A 82 -53.38 38.57 26.93
CA THR A 82 -53.38 40.04 26.86
C THR A 82 -52.26 40.53 25.96
N LYS A 83 -51.07 39.93 26.04
CA LYS A 83 -49.96 40.25 25.13
C LYS A 83 -50.30 39.93 23.67
N GLN A 84 -50.97 38.81 23.39
CA GLN A 84 -51.39 38.45 22.03
C GLN A 84 -52.38 39.47 21.46
N ALA A 85 -53.39 39.85 22.25
CA ALA A 85 -54.36 40.89 21.87
C ALA A 85 -53.70 42.27 21.67
N LEU A 86 -52.73 42.63 22.52
CA LEU A 86 -51.94 43.86 22.39
C LEU A 86 -51.07 43.85 21.14
N LEU A 87 -50.32 42.76 20.88
CA LEU A 87 -49.48 42.60 19.70
C LEU A 87 -50.32 42.59 18.41
N GLY A 88 -51.49 41.94 18.42
CA GLY A 88 -52.43 41.97 17.31
C GLY A 88 -53.01 43.36 17.05
N SER A 89 -53.34 44.09 18.11
CA SER A 89 -53.81 45.49 18.01
C SER A 89 -52.71 46.42 17.49
N LEU A 90 -51.47 46.27 17.99
CA LEU A 90 -50.29 47.00 17.53
C LEU A 90 -50.00 46.70 16.05
N LEU A 91 -50.12 45.43 15.63
CA LEU A 91 -49.91 45.02 14.24
C LEU A 91 -50.91 45.71 13.31
N GLN A 92 -52.19 45.72 13.66
CA GLN A 92 -53.21 46.41 12.85
C GLN A 92 -53.03 47.92 12.82
N CYS A 93 -52.57 48.51 13.93
CA CYS A 93 -52.21 49.93 13.96
C CYS A 93 -51.06 50.22 13.00
N CYS A 94 -50.01 49.39 12.98
CA CYS A 94 -48.88 49.53 12.07
C CYS A 94 -49.30 49.33 10.59
N ILE A 95 -50.14 48.34 10.29
CA ILE A 95 -50.65 48.09 8.93
C ILE A 95 -51.47 49.28 8.40
N LYS A 96 -52.24 49.96 9.26
CA LYS A 96 -53.03 51.14 8.85
C LYS A 96 -52.17 52.40 8.69
N LEU A 97 -51.08 52.53 9.45
CA LEU A 97 -50.13 53.65 9.33
C LEU A 97 -49.31 53.57 8.03
N SER A 98 -49.06 52.36 7.51
CA SER A 98 -48.38 52.16 6.23
C SER A 98 -48.98 50.99 5.46
N PRO A 99 -50.06 51.21 4.67
CA PRO A 99 -50.68 50.16 3.88
C PRO A 99 -49.77 49.60 2.77
N ASP A 100 -48.76 50.38 2.33
CA ASP A 100 -47.81 50.03 1.27
C ASP A 100 -46.41 49.64 1.81
N GLY A 101 -46.18 49.66 3.13
CA GLY A 101 -44.86 49.37 3.72
C GLY A 101 -43.80 50.45 3.43
N ARG A 102 -44.21 51.68 3.14
CA ARG A 102 -43.31 52.84 2.98
C ARG A 102 -42.81 53.32 4.35
N PRO A 103 -41.59 53.89 4.42
CA PRO A 103 -41.09 54.49 5.64
C PRO A 103 -41.95 55.71 6.01
N VAL A 104 -42.37 55.77 7.27
CA VAL A 104 -43.20 56.85 7.82
C VAL A 104 -42.40 57.54 8.92
N ASP A 105 -42.28 58.86 8.83
CA ASP A 105 -41.62 59.67 9.87
C ASP A 105 -42.54 59.84 11.07
N LEU A 106 -42.44 58.92 12.03
CA LEU A 106 -43.12 59.00 13.32
C LEU A 106 -42.17 59.52 14.42
N PRO A 107 -42.68 60.26 15.42
CA PRO A 107 -41.87 60.74 16.55
C PRO A 107 -41.20 59.58 17.30
N GLU A 108 -39.94 59.77 17.68
CA GLU A 108 -39.03 58.74 18.24
C GLU A 108 -39.55 58.02 19.48
N ALA A 109 -40.47 58.63 20.23
CA ALA A 109 -41.05 58.09 21.46
C ALA A 109 -42.29 57.20 21.23
N SER A 110 -42.81 57.14 20.00
CA SER A 110 -44.07 56.44 19.71
C SER A 110 -43.92 54.93 19.51
N LEU A 111 -42.72 54.47 19.10
CA LEU A 111 -42.44 53.09 18.71
C LEU A 111 -41.28 52.52 19.54
N GLN A 112 -41.61 51.67 20.51
CA GLN A 112 -40.63 51.00 21.38
C GLN A 112 -40.37 49.56 20.89
N VAL A 113 -39.53 49.44 19.85
CA VAL A 113 -39.15 48.15 19.23
C VAL A 113 -38.51 47.19 20.26
N GLU A 114 -37.74 47.74 21.20
CA GLU A 114 -37.06 46.99 22.26
C GLU A 114 -38.03 46.16 23.12
N LEU A 115 -39.24 46.66 23.37
CA LEU A 115 -40.26 45.91 24.13
C LEU A 115 -40.81 44.71 23.36
N VAL A 116 -40.90 44.80 22.03
CA VAL A 116 -41.31 43.66 21.19
C VAL A 116 -40.21 42.59 21.20
N VAL A 117 -38.96 43.01 21.19
CA VAL A 117 -37.79 42.12 21.32
C VAL A 117 -37.75 41.47 22.70
N GLU A 118 -38.05 42.21 23.76
CA GLU A 118 -38.17 41.69 25.11
C GLU A 118 -39.34 40.70 25.25
N CYS A 119 -40.48 40.93 24.57
CA CYS A 119 -41.56 39.95 24.48
C CYS A 119 -41.10 38.61 23.90
N ILE A 120 -40.24 38.64 22.86
CA ILE A 120 -39.67 37.43 22.24
C ILE A 120 -38.68 36.75 23.19
N ARG A 121 -38.01 37.51 24.06
CA ARG A 121 -37.05 36.97 25.04
C ARG A 121 -37.71 36.33 26.25
N VAL A 122 -38.83 36.90 26.71
CA VAL A 122 -39.45 36.54 28.00
C VAL A 122 -40.60 35.54 27.85
N SER A 123 -41.39 35.62 26.77
CA SER A 123 -42.48 34.68 26.54
C SER A 123 -41.95 33.30 26.11
N GLN A 124 -42.67 32.24 26.48
CA GLN A 124 -42.44 30.88 25.99
C GLN A 124 -43.56 30.38 25.07
N ASN A 125 -44.57 31.21 24.74
CA ASN A 125 -45.77 30.76 24.03
C ASN A 125 -45.67 31.00 22.50
N PRO A 126 -45.93 29.97 21.65
CA PRO A 126 -45.78 30.04 20.18
C PRO A 126 -46.56 31.17 19.55
N GLN A 127 -47.79 31.36 20.04
CA GLN A 127 -48.72 32.32 19.45
C GLN A 127 -48.23 33.74 19.72
N THR A 128 -47.70 33.99 20.91
CA THR A 128 -47.16 35.30 21.29
C THR A 128 -45.89 35.62 20.48
N HIS A 129 -44.99 34.65 20.27
CA HIS A 129 -43.86 34.83 19.34
C HIS A 129 -44.33 35.05 17.91
N HIS A 130 -45.34 34.32 17.43
CA HIS A 130 -45.83 34.49 16.07
C HIS A 130 -46.36 35.91 15.83
N HIS A 131 -47.19 36.43 16.73
CA HIS A 131 -47.72 37.79 16.65
C HIS A 131 -46.61 38.85 16.80
N ALA A 132 -45.65 38.62 17.70
CA ALA A 132 -44.49 39.51 17.86
C ALA A 132 -43.59 39.54 16.61
N LEU A 133 -43.34 38.40 15.97
CA LEU A 133 -42.54 38.30 14.75
C LEU A 133 -43.24 38.92 13.54
N LEU A 134 -44.57 38.76 13.43
CA LEU A 134 -45.35 39.44 12.40
C LEU A 134 -45.31 40.96 12.57
N LEU A 135 -45.46 41.44 13.81
CA LEU A 135 -45.33 42.86 14.15
C LEU A 135 -43.92 43.36 13.81
N LEU A 136 -42.88 42.64 14.22
CA LEU A 136 -41.48 43.00 13.94
C LEU A 136 -41.21 43.04 12.43
N ALA A 137 -41.70 42.07 11.66
CA ALA A 137 -41.52 42.03 10.21
C ALA A 137 -42.19 43.23 9.52
N HIS A 138 -43.37 43.65 10.00
CA HIS A 138 -44.05 44.83 9.48
C HIS A 138 -43.36 46.14 9.91
N MET A 139 -42.93 46.23 11.17
CA MET A 139 -42.16 47.36 11.70
C MET A 139 -40.82 47.53 10.99
N ALA A 140 -40.17 46.45 10.57
CA ALA A 140 -38.90 46.51 9.88
C ALA A 140 -39.01 47.03 8.43
N ASN A 141 -40.15 46.83 7.78
CA ASN A 141 -40.43 47.46 6.48
C ASN A 141 -40.67 48.97 6.66
N MET A 142 -41.23 49.39 7.79
CA MET A 142 -41.50 50.80 8.09
C MET A 142 -40.26 51.57 8.59
N ILE A 143 -39.48 50.99 9.50
CA ILE A 143 -38.30 51.64 10.12
C ILE A 143 -37.15 50.62 10.19
N PRO A 144 -36.44 50.37 9.07
CA PRO A 144 -35.39 49.37 9.02
C PRO A 144 -34.23 49.70 9.98
N GLU A 145 -33.76 50.95 10.03
CA GLU A 145 -32.55 51.32 10.78
C GLU A 145 -32.64 51.04 12.29
N ARG A 146 -33.77 51.35 12.93
CA ARG A 146 -33.94 51.10 14.38
C ARG A 146 -34.18 49.63 14.72
N VAL A 147 -34.82 48.90 13.82
CA VAL A 147 -35.03 47.47 13.99
C VAL A 147 -33.68 46.74 13.88
N LEU A 148 -32.77 47.17 13.00
CA LEU A 148 -31.41 46.62 12.91
C LEU A 148 -30.63 46.71 14.23
N HIS A 149 -30.65 47.88 14.89
CA HIS A 149 -29.97 48.08 16.18
C HIS A 149 -30.53 47.20 17.31
N SER A 150 -31.81 46.80 17.22
CA SER A 150 -32.50 46.01 18.25
C SER A 150 -32.63 44.50 17.91
N ILE A 151 -32.17 44.07 16.73
CA ILE A 151 -32.18 42.65 16.31
C ILE A 151 -31.07 41.82 16.98
N MET A 152 -29.91 42.40 17.29
CA MET A 152 -28.76 41.68 17.89
C MET A 152 -29.08 40.96 19.22
N PRO A 153 -29.83 41.57 20.16
CA PRO A 153 -30.32 40.89 21.35
C PRO A 153 -31.17 39.64 21.06
N ILE A 154 -31.96 39.62 19.98
CA ILE A 154 -32.77 38.45 19.59
C ILE A 154 -31.84 37.27 19.28
N PHE A 155 -30.84 37.50 18.42
CA PHE A 155 -29.90 36.44 18.05
C PHE A 155 -29.03 36.00 19.24
N THR A 156 -28.59 36.93 20.09
CA THR A 156 -27.84 36.62 21.31
C THR A 156 -28.67 35.77 22.29
N PHE A 157 -29.95 36.07 22.44
CA PHE A 157 -30.88 35.24 23.21
C PHE A 157 -31.06 33.87 22.56
N MET A 158 -31.32 33.81 21.26
CA MET A 158 -31.44 32.53 20.54
C MET A 158 -30.20 31.64 20.74
N GLY A 159 -28.99 32.21 20.68
CA GLY A 159 -27.72 31.50 20.91
C GLY A 159 -27.53 30.95 22.33
N SER A 160 -28.05 31.65 23.34
CA SER A 160 -27.81 31.30 24.75
C SER A 160 -28.88 30.40 25.38
N SER A 161 -30.13 30.46 24.90
CA SER A 161 -31.27 29.73 25.48
C SER A 161 -32.00 28.82 24.49
N VAL A 162 -32.47 29.35 23.35
CA VAL A 162 -33.41 28.65 22.46
C VAL A 162 -32.72 27.58 21.60
N LEU A 163 -31.50 27.84 21.12
CA LEU A 163 -30.74 26.90 20.28
C LEU A 163 -30.30 25.63 21.03
N ARG A 164 -30.31 25.66 22.36
CA ARG A 164 -29.93 24.54 23.23
C ARG A 164 -31.10 23.62 23.59
N GLN A 165 -32.33 24.08 23.37
CA GLN A 165 -33.53 23.32 23.74
C GLN A 165 -33.88 22.30 22.65
N ASP A 166 -34.16 21.07 23.07
CA ASP A 166 -34.43 19.93 22.17
C ASP A 166 -35.93 19.61 22.07
N ASP A 167 -36.73 20.58 21.61
CA ASP A 167 -38.18 20.48 21.48
C ASP A 167 -38.64 20.95 20.09
N ALA A 168 -39.60 20.27 19.45
CA ALA A 168 -40.00 20.58 18.05
C ALA A 168 -40.48 22.03 17.86
N TYR A 169 -40.94 22.63 18.94
CA TYR A 169 -41.43 23.99 19.02
C TYR A 169 -40.31 25.03 18.86
N SER A 170 -39.19 24.94 19.59
CA SER A 170 -38.04 25.84 19.41
C SER A 170 -37.49 25.82 17.97
N PHE A 171 -37.46 24.65 17.31
CA PHE A 171 -37.02 24.53 15.92
C PHE A 171 -37.90 25.30 14.93
N GLN A 172 -39.23 25.22 15.10
CA GLN A 172 -40.18 25.96 14.27
C GLN A 172 -40.05 27.48 14.48
N ILE A 173 -39.85 27.92 15.72
CA ILE A 173 -39.62 29.34 16.02
C ILE A 173 -38.33 29.81 15.36
N ILE A 174 -37.21 29.10 15.55
CA ILE A 174 -35.91 29.48 14.96
C ILE A 174 -36.03 29.56 13.44
N SER A 175 -36.67 28.56 12.81
CA SER A 175 -36.88 28.55 11.35
C SER A 175 -37.70 29.75 10.89
N LYS A 176 -38.78 30.09 11.60
CA LYS A 176 -39.64 31.23 11.28
C LYS A 176 -38.95 32.57 11.54
N ILE A 177 -38.09 32.68 12.55
CA ILE A 177 -37.24 33.85 12.80
C ILE A 177 -36.24 34.02 11.65
N ILE A 178 -35.57 32.93 11.24
CA ILE A 178 -34.62 32.94 10.12
C ILE A 178 -35.32 33.37 8.81
N GLU A 179 -36.50 32.84 8.53
CA GLU A 179 -37.29 33.20 7.34
C GLU A 179 -37.81 34.64 7.34
N THR A 180 -38.06 35.22 8.51
CA THR A 180 -38.65 36.57 8.62
C THR A 180 -37.59 37.66 8.76
N ILE A 181 -36.60 37.48 9.64
CA ILE A 181 -35.63 38.53 10.01
C ILE A 181 -34.45 38.62 9.03
N ILE A 182 -33.96 37.51 8.49
CA ILE A 182 -32.77 37.53 7.61
C ILE A 182 -33.02 38.24 6.28
N PRO A 183 -34.18 38.04 5.60
CA PRO A 183 -34.46 38.80 4.38
C PRO A 183 -34.57 40.31 4.62
N ILE A 184 -34.99 40.74 5.82
CA ILE A 184 -35.08 42.14 6.22
C ILE A 184 -33.68 42.76 6.32
N LEU A 185 -32.73 42.05 6.95
CA LEU A 185 -31.32 42.43 7.01
C LEU A 185 -30.68 42.59 5.63
N MET A 186 -31.21 41.88 4.62
CA MET A 186 -30.71 41.94 3.25
C MET A 186 -31.34 43.05 2.40
N LYS A 187 -32.59 43.42 2.68
CA LYS A 187 -33.31 44.44 1.89
C LYS A 187 -32.92 45.88 2.25
N SER A 188 -32.48 46.15 3.49
CA SER A 188 -32.29 47.53 3.96
C SER A 188 -31.06 48.25 3.36
N LYS A 189 -30.14 47.54 2.72
CA LYS A 189 -29.00 48.13 1.99
C LYS A 189 -28.79 47.43 0.66
N ALA A 190 -29.62 47.76 -0.31
CA ALA A 190 -29.35 47.50 -1.70
C ALA A 190 -28.16 48.36 -2.17
N VAL A 191 -27.24 47.73 -2.91
CA VAL A 191 -26.09 48.28 -3.65
C VAL A 191 -24.72 48.10 -2.96
N GLY A 192 -24.11 46.94 -3.21
CA GLY A 192 -22.66 46.85 -3.45
C GLY A 192 -21.72 46.38 -2.35
N ALA A 193 -22.16 46.22 -1.09
CA ALA A 193 -21.31 45.66 -0.03
C ALA A 193 -21.71 44.22 0.30
N ASP A 194 -20.90 43.26 -0.17
CA ASP A 194 -21.17 41.83 -0.02
C ASP A 194 -21.16 41.34 1.44
N LEU A 195 -20.54 42.06 2.39
CA LEU A 195 -20.57 41.72 3.82
C LEU A 195 -20.99 42.93 4.67
N THR A 196 -22.05 42.78 5.45
CA THR A 196 -22.39 43.72 6.53
C THR A 196 -21.88 43.20 7.87
N PRO A 197 -21.38 44.06 8.78
CA PRO A 197 -20.92 43.63 10.10
C PRO A 197 -22.05 43.01 10.93
N GLU A 198 -23.29 43.41 10.66
CA GLU A 198 -24.48 42.84 11.29
C GLU A 198 -24.72 41.39 10.87
N LEU A 199 -24.57 41.07 9.57
CA LEU A 199 -24.69 39.70 9.08
C LEU A 199 -23.58 38.81 9.65
N VAL A 200 -22.35 39.35 9.77
CA VAL A 200 -21.23 38.66 10.43
C VAL A 200 -21.54 38.40 11.90
N GLY A 201 -22.13 39.36 12.61
CA GLY A 201 -22.59 39.21 13.99
C GLY A 201 -23.60 38.07 14.16
N VAL A 202 -24.60 38.00 13.28
CA VAL A 202 -25.59 36.90 13.27
C VAL A 202 -24.91 35.55 13.04
N LEU A 203 -24.12 35.43 11.97
CA LEU A 203 -23.42 34.19 11.63
C LEU A 203 -22.44 33.76 12.74
N ARG A 204 -21.82 34.71 13.45
CA ARG A 204 -20.91 34.44 14.58
C ARG A 204 -21.67 33.83 15.76
N VAL A 205 -22.89 34.28 16.05
CA VAL A 205 -23.70 33.67 17.13
C VAL A 205 -24.05 32.22 16.80
N PHE A 206 -24.47 31.93 15.55
CA PHE A 206 -24.74 30.56 15.12
C PHE A 206 -23.47 29.69 15.08
N ALA A 207 -22.33 30.22 14.61
CA ALA A 207 -21.05 29.51 14.59
C ALA A 207 -20.50 29.23 16.00
N GLY A 208 -20.76 30.12 16.96
CA GLY A 208 -20.41 29.93 18.38
C GLY A 208 -21.25 28.85 19.06
N ALA A 209 -22.55 28.78 18.75
CA ALA A 209 -23.48 27.81 19.31
C ALA A 209 -23.48 26.44 18.59
N LEU A 210 -22.61 26.22 17.60
CA LEU A 210 -22.62 25.04 16.71
C LEU A 210 -22.66 23.69 17.46
N LEU A 211 -21.85 23.54 18.50
CA LEU A 211 -21.80 22.29 19.29
C LEU A 211 -22.93 22.16 20.30
N ASP A 212 -23.52 23.28 20.71
CA ASP A 212 -24.59 23.33 21.71
C ASP A 212 -25.95 22.93 21.11
N ILE A 213 -26.08 22.97 19.78
CA ILE A 213 -27.27 22.53 19.04
C ILE A 213 -27.29 20.98 18.97
N PRO A 214 -28.43 20.30 19.16
CA PRO A 214 -28.57 18.85 18.99
C PRO A 214 -28.20 18.36 17.58
N GLU A 215 -27.55 17.20 17.47
CA GLU A 215 -26.98 16.67 16.21
C GLU A 215 -27.97 16.61 15.04
N HIS A 216 -29.19 16.15 15.29
CA HIS A 216 -30.24 16.00 14.27
C HIS A 216 -30.78 17.35 13.74
N ARG A 217 -30.55 18.46 14.46
CA ARG A 217 -31.05 19.81 14.09
C ARG A 217 -30.02 20.69 13.41
N ARG A 218 -28.72 20.41 13.63
CA ARG A 218 -27.61 21.22 13.10
C ARG A 218 -27.75 21.41 11.59
N ILE A 219 -27.69 20.32 10.84
CA ILE A 219 -27.66 20.38 9.37
C ILE A 219 -28.92 21.06 8.79
N PRO A 220 -30.16 20.70 9.16
CA PRO A 220 -31.35 21.36 8.65
C PRO A 220 -31.41 22.87 8.94
N LEU A 221 -31.03 23.30 10.15
CA LEU A 221 -31.05 24.72 10.53
C LEU A 221 -30.03 25.54 9.72
N PHE A 222 -28.79 25.07 9.63
CA PHE A 222 -27.75 25.76 8.87
C PHE A 222 -28.02 25.73 7.36
N THR A 223 -28.59 24.64 6.84
CA THR A 223 -29.03 24.59 5.45
C THR A 223 -30.10 25.65 5.21
N LYS A 224 -31.11 25.74 6.07
CA LYS A 224 -32.17 26.74 5.96
C LYS A 224 -31.62 28.17 6.04
N LEU A 225 -30.73 28.44 6.99
CA LEU A 225 -30.03 29.72 7.14
C LEU A 225 -29.27 30.13 5.87
N LEU A 226 -28.52 29.21 5.27
CA LEU A 226 -27.73 29.49 4.07
C LEU A 226 -28.58 29.58 2.80
N THR A 227 -29.71 28.85 2.72
CA THR A 227 -30.65 29.03 1.61
C THR A 227 -31.36 30.38 1.65
N THR A 228 -31.67 30.91 2.84
CA THR A 228 -32.23 32.27 2.97
C THR A 228 -31.19 33.37 2.72
N LEU A 229 -29.90 33.04 2.88
CA LEU A 229 -28.76 33.91 2.58
C LEU A 229 -28.21 33.67 1.16
N ARG A 230 -28.92 34.21 0.14
CA ARG A 230 -28.51 34.18 -1.28
C ARG A 230 -27.90 32.82 -1.72
N GLU A 231 -28.66 31.74 -1.51
CA GLU A 231 -28.37 30.42 -2.08
C GLU A 231 -26.93 29.88 -1.83
N GLY A 232 -26.35 30.16 -0.67
CA GLY A 232 -25.07 29.57 -0.25
C GLY A 232 -23.80 30.37 -0.58
N HIS A 233 -23.90 31.57 -1.18
CA HIS A 233 -22.74 32.44 -1.40
C HIS A 233 -22.01 32.86 -0.11
N PHE A 234 -22.70 32.85 1.03
CA PHE A 234 -22.14 33.18 2.35
C PHE A 234 -21.52 31.97 3.08
N LEU A 235 -21.44 30.81 2.42
CA LEU A 235 -20.88 29.60 3.02
C LEU A 235 -19.42 29.81 3.50
N TRP A 236 -18.59 30.53 2.74
CA TRP A 236 -17.21 30.81 3.13
C TRP A 236 -17.11 31.67 4.39
N VAL A 237 -18.05 32.60 4.60
CA VAL A 237 -18.14 33.45 5.79
C VAL A 237 -18.45 32.61 7.02
N LEU A 238 -19.44 31.73 6.91
CA LEU A 238 -19.79 30.81 7.99
C LEU A 238 -18.61 29.89 8.33
N LEU A 239 -17.94 29.31 7.33
CA LEU A 239 -16.76 28.46 7.54
C LEU A 239 -15.61 29.21 8.21
N ALA A 240 -15.33 30.44 7.77
CA ALA A 240 -14.32 31.30 8.37
C ALA A 240 -14.61 31.61 9.85
N LEU A 241 -15.88 31.83 10.21
CA LEU A 241 -16.32 32.05 11.59
C LEU A 241 -16.32 30.77 12.44
N VAL A 242 -16.57 29.61 11.84
CA VAL A 242 -16.42 28.30 12.51
C VAL A 242 -14.94 28.03 12.83
N PHE A 243 -14.02 28.43 11.94
CA PHE A 243 -12.59 28.35 12.25
C PHE A 243 -12.19 29.30 13.37
N GLU A 244 -12.75 30.51 13.39
CA GLU A 244 -12.53 31.48 14.47
C GLU A 244 -13.00 30.89 15.82
N SER A 245 -14.21 30.34 15.88
CA SER A 245 -14.75 29.75 17.11
C SER A 245 -13.94 28.53 17.57
N HIS A 246 -13.45 27.69 16.64
CA HIS A 246 -12.57 26.57 16.94
C HIS A 246 -11.22 27.01 17.55
N VAL A 247 -10.64 28.09 17.03
CA VAL A 247 -9.34 28.60 17.49
C VAL A 247 -9.46 29.33 18.83
N LEU A 248 -10.55 30.06 19.06
CA LEU A 248 -10.78 30.83 20.30
C LEU A 248 -11.29 29.96 21.45
N HIS A 249 -12.09 28.93 21.16
CA HIS A 249 -12.62 27.97 22.14
C HIS A 249 -12.16 26.54 21.82
N PRO A 250 -10.90 26.19 22.10
CA PRO A 250 -10.43 24.82 21.96
C PRO A 250 -11.16 23.91 22.95
N SER A 251 -11.84 22.88 22.45
CA SER A 251 -12.47 21.84 23.29
C SER A 251 -11.41 21.09 24.10
N GLN A 252 -11.72 20.77 25.37
CA GLN A 252 -10.83 20.01 26.28
C GLN A 252 -10.45 18.61 25.76
N ASP A 253 -11.19 18.08 24.78
CA ASP A 253 -10.94 16.78 24.12
C ASP A 253 -9.72 16.75 23.17
N ASN A 254 -9.03 17.88 22.96
CA ASN A 254 -7.89 17.96 22.03
C ASN A 254 -6.63 17.17 22.47
N SER A 255 -6.64 16.55 23.65
CA SER A 255 -5.55 15.65 24.10
C SER A 255 -5.61 14.27 23.44
N ALA A 256 -6.78 13.79 23.01
CA ALA A 256 -6.95 12.45 22.41
C ALA A 256 -6.84 12.41 20.86
N VAL A 257 -6.87 13.57 20.20
CA VAL A 257 -6.91 13.67 18.71
C VAL A 257 -5.52 13.62 18.07
N LYS A 258 -4.44 13.56 18.86
CA LYS A 258 -3.07 13.55 18.30
C LYS A 258 -2.63 12.21 17.69
N GLU A 259 -3.38 11.13 17.88
CA GLU A 259 -2.97 9.77 17.44
C GLU A 259 -3.84 9.17 16.34
N SER A 260 -5.01 9.75 16.05
CA SER A 260 -5.84 9.36 14.91
C SER A 260 -6.11 10.61 14.09
N GLY A 261 -5.99 10.55 12.76
CA GLY A 261 -6.33 11.66 11.85
C GLY A 261 -7.81 12.01 11.82
N SER A 262 -8.48 12.06 12.98
CA SER A 262 -9.87 12.41 13.18
C SER A 262 -10.03 13.93 13.12
N ILE A 263 -11.07 14.35 12.41
CA ILE A 263 -11.40 15.75 12.20
C ILE A 263 -12.08 16.26 13.48
N PRO A 264 -11.73 17.45 13.99
CA PRO A 264 -12.45 18.06 15.10
C PRO A 264 -13.96 18.12 14.80
N LYS A 265 -14.80 17.73 15.77
CA LYS A 265 -16.27 17.64 15.61
C LYS A 265 -16.91 18.90 15.00
N ARG A 266 -16.37 20.10 15.30
CA ARG A 266 -16.84 21.37 14.68
C ARG A 266 -16.58 21.43 13.17
N LEU A 267 -15.40 20.98 12.74
CA LEU A 267 -15.00 20.97 11.34
C LEU A 267 -15.71 19.85 10.57
N GLU A 268 -16.01 18.71 11.23
CA GLU A 268 -16.82 17.63 10.66
C GLU A 268 -18.24 18.11 10.32
N VAL A 269 -18.89 18.85 11.22
CA VAL A 269 -20.19 19.48 10.92
C VAL A 269 -20.07 20.45 9.73
N GLY A 270 -19.00 21.25 9.66
CA GLY A 270 -18.72 22.11 8.51
C GLY A 270 -18.60 21.35 7.18
N LEU A 271 -17.96 20.17 7.19
CA LEU A 271 -17.87 19.30 6.01
C LEU A 271 -19.22 18.72 5.61
N HIS A 272 -20.01 18.25 6.57
CA HIS A 272 -21.37 17.77 6.30
C HIS A 272 -22.25 18.85 5.68
N LEU A 273 -22.16 20.09 6.15
CA LEU A 273 -22.87 21.22 5.54
C LEU A 273 -22.48 21.43 4.09
N CYS A 274 -21.19 21.34 3.76
CA CYS A 274 -20.73 21.48 2.37
C CYS A 274 -21.31 20.41 1.43
N HIS A 275 -21.63 19.21 1.92
CA HIS A 275 -22.20 18.15 1.08
C HIS A 275 -23.68 18.38 0.68
N HIS A 276 -24.39 19.30 1.34
CA HIS A 276 -25.79 19.62 1.02
C HIS A 276 -25.93 20.70 -0.07
N PHE A 277 -24.83 21.36 -0.46
CA PHE A 277 -24.82 22.41 -1.49
C PHE A 277 -24.22 21.92 -2.81
N THR A 278 -24.50 22.65 -3.89
CA THR A 278 -23.99 22.31 -5.23
C THR A 278 -22.47 22.44 -5.30
N PRO A 279 -21.76 21.59 -6.07
CA PRO A 279 -20.29 21.64 -6.15
C PRO A 279 -19.74 23.02 -6.58
N ALA A 280 -20.45 23.74 -7.45
CA ALA A 280 -20.07 25.09 -7.87
C ALA A 280 -20.04 26.09 -6.71
N THR A 281 -21.07 26.08 -5.84
CA THR A 281 -21.12 26.96 -4.67
C THR A 281 -20.03 26.60 -3.66
N VAL A 282 -19.78 25.32 -3.41
CA VAL A 282 -18.73 24.83 -2.52
C VAL A 282 -17.33 25.21 -3.03
N LEU A 283 -17.06 25.06 -4.33
CA LEU A 283 -15.79 25.46 -4.94
C LEU A 283 -15.62 26.98 -4.94
N SER A 284 -16.68 27.74 -5.19
CA SER A 284 -16.63 29.20 -5.10
C SER A 284 -16.34 29.68 -3.67
N ALA A 285 -16.92 29.02 -2.67
CA ALA A 285 -16.65 29.27 -1.26
C ALA A 285 -15.20 28.91 -0.89
N ALA A 286 -14.69 27.77 -1.38
CA ALA A 286 -13.29 27.39 -1.20
C ALA A 286 -12.33 28.42 -1.84
N CYS A 287 -12.66 28.94 -3.03
CA CYS A 287 -11.90 29.99 -3.70
C CYS A 287 -11.84 31.28 -2.88
N GLN A 288 -12.98 31.75 -2.40
CA GLN A 288 -13.06 32.95 -1.56
C GLN A 288 -12.33 32.77 -0.22
N LEU A 289 -12.40 31.57 0.36
CA LEU A 289 -11.68 31.21 1.57
C LEU A 289 -10.15 31.22 1.34
N ILE A 290 -9.68 30.71 0.19
CA ILE A 290 -8.25 30.76 -0.16
C ILE A 290 -7.80 32.21 -0.38
N HIS A 291 -8.58 33.04 -1.07
CA HIS A 291 -8.28 34.46 -1.23
C HIS A 291 -8.22 35.18 0.12
N TYR A 292 -9.15 34.90 1.01
CA TYR A 292 -9.15 35.41 2.38
C TYR A 292 -7.90 34.96 3.15
N LEU A 293 -7.52 33.69 3.06
CA LEU A 293 -6.29 33.18 3.68
C LEU A 293 -5.02 33.84 3.11
N CYS A 294 -5.03 34.24 1.83
CA CYS A 294 -3.93 34.99 1.19
C CYS A 294 -3.90 36.47 1.62
N ALA A 295 -5.07 37.04 1.95
CA ALA A 295 -5.21 38.42 2.40
C ALA A 295 -4.83 38.61 3.88
N LEU A 296 -4.86 37.54 4.69
CA LEU A 296 -4.45 37.58 6.09
C LEU A 296 -2.96 37.96 6.24
N PRO A 297 -2.62 38.89 7.16
CA PRO A 297 -1.24 39.24 7.45
C PRO A 297 -0.53 38.09 8.17
N VAL A 298 0.71 37.82 7.78
CA VAL A 298 1.50 36.68 8.30
C VAL A 298 2.02 36.95 9.71
N ASP A 299 2.37 38.21 10.01
CA ASP A 299 2.80 38.70 11.32
C ASP A 299 2.17 40.07 11.61
N LYS A 300 2.14 40.48 12.89
CA LYS A 300 1.47 41.71 13.35
C LYS A 300 2.08 43.01 12.79
N ASP A 301 3.31 42.94 12.26
CA ASP A 301 4.05 44.08 11.72
C ASP A 301 3.93 44.26 10.20
N ASP A 302 3.12 43.42 9.52
CA ASP A 302 2.99 43.46 8.06
C ASP A 302 2.19 44.70 7.58
N LYS A 303 2.64 45.35 6.50
CA LYS A 303 1.95 46.53 5.91
C LYS A 303 0.51 46.20 5.48
N LYS A 304 0.24 44.92 5.19
CA LYS A 304 -1.09 44.37 4.89
C LYS A 304 -2.08 44.50 6.06
N MET A 305 -1.60 44.57 7.31
CA MET A 305 -2.46 44.72 8.50
C MET A 305 -3.21 46.07 8.52
N LYS A 306 -2.63 47.14 7.96
CA LYS A 306 -3.32 48.45 7.86
C LYS A 306 -4.40 48.48 6.78
N ILE A 307 -4.27 47.64 5.76
CA ILE A 307 -5.23 47.52 4.64
C ILE A 307 -6.38 46.59 5.08
N PHE A 308 -6.05 45.47 5.73
CA PHE A 308 -7.01 44.50 6.26
C PHE A 308 -7.92 45.09 7.36
N LYS A 309 -7.40 46.05 8.15
CA LYS A 309 -8.19 46.83 9.13
C LYS A 309 -9.29 47.69 8.52
N LYS A 310 -9.14 48.11 7.26
CA LYS A 310 -10.12 48.97 6.57
C LYS A 310 -11.14 48.17 5.76
N SER A 311 -10.89 46.88 5.51
CA SER A 311 -11.80 45.99 4.80
C SER A 311 -12.84 45.36 5.74
N THR A 312 -14.05 45.14 5.21
CA THR A 312 -15.14 44.40 5.87
C THR A 312 -14.76 42.97 6.26
N GLU A 313 -13.72 42.41 5.64
CA GLU A 313 -13.10 41.12 5.95
C GLU A 313 -12.37 41.08 7.31
N GLY A 314 -11.97 42.24 7.85
CA GLY A 314 -11.39 42.36 9.18
C GLY A 314 -12.38 42.07 10.31
N ALA A 315 -13.69 42.09 10.03
CA ALA A 315 -14.74 41.74 11.00
C ALA A 315 -14.84 40.23 11.26
N LEU A 316 -14.25 39.39 10.39
CA LEU A 316 -14.32 37.93 10.47
C LEU A 316 -13.31 37.31 11.46
N PHE A 317 -12.19 38.01 11.73
CA PHE A 317 -11.20 37.57 12.70
C PHE A 317 -10.53 38.79 13.34
N ASP A 318 -10.74 39.00 14.65
CA ASP A 318 -10.14 40.10 15.41
C ASP A 318 -8.63 39.86 15.64
N VAL A 319 -7.80 40.23 14.65
CA VAL A 319 -6.32 40.07 14.67
C VAL A 319 -5.66 40.78 15.89
N GLU A 320 -6.32 41.79 16.47
CA GLU A 320 -5.78 42.56 17.62
C GLU A 320 -5.88 41.80 18.95
N LYS A 321 -6.95 41.03 19.16
CA LYS A 321 -7.14 40.23 20.38
C LYS A 321 -6.44 38.86 20.31
N ALA A 322 -6.20 38.37 19.10
CA ALA A 322 -5.56 37.09 18.87
C ALA A 322 -4.03 37.14 19.06
N THR A 323 -3.47 36.07 19.61
CA THR A 323 -2.02 35.83 19.65
C THR A 323 -1.52 35.39 18.26
N GLU A 324 -0.24 35.62 17.94
CA GLU A 324 0.37 35.13 16.69
C GLU A 324 0.24 33.61 16.52
N LYS A 325 0.23 32.87 17.63
CA LYS A 325 -0.03 31.42 17.64
C LYS A 325 -1.46 31.09 17.19
N GLN A 326 -2.45 31.88 17.59
CA GLN A 326 -3.85 31.69 17.18
C GLN A 326 -4.04 32.05 15.70
N LEU A 327 -3.38 33.10 15.19
CA LEU A 327 -3.42 33.44 13.76
C LEU A 327 -2.80 32.34 12.89
N ARG A 328 -1.66 31.78 13.33
CA ARG A 328 -1.05 30.59 12.69
C ARG A 328 -1.94 29.36 12.81
N HIS A 329 -2.57 29.12 13.96
CA HIS A 329 -3.49 27.99 14.11
C HIS A 329 -4.73 28.14 13.21
N TYR A 330 -5.23 29.37 13.03
CA TYR A 330 -6.36 29.67 12.15
C TYR A 330 -6.05 29.36 10.69
N THR A 331 -4.93 29.89 10.17
CA THR A 331 -4.50 29.63 8.79
C THR A 331 -4.25 28.14 8.54
N TYR A 332 -3.63 27.45 9.51
CA TYR A 332 -3.44 26.00 9.45
C TYR A 332 -4.78 25.24 9.42
N THR A 333 -5.73 25.62 10.26
CA THR A 333 -7.06 24.99 10.34
C THR A 333 -7.86 25.19 9.05
N GLY A 334 -7.75 26.37 8.42
CA GLY A 334 -8.37 26.63 7.13
C GLY A 334 -7.81 25.73 6.02
N LEU A 335 -6.49 25.55 5.97
CA LEU A 335 -5.86 24.68 4.97
C LEU A 335 -6.12 23.19 5.21
N THR A 336 -6.08 22.72 6.46
CA THR A 336 -6.44 21.33 6.76
C THR A 336 -7.89 21.06 6.39
N PHE A 337 -8.82 21.98 6.69
CA PHE A 337 -10.21 21.87 6.28
C PHE A 337 -10.35 21.78 4.75
N LEU A 338 -9.69 22.65 3.99
CA LEU A 338 -9.68 22.58 2.52
C LEU A 338 -9.16 21.24 2.02
N SER A 339 -8.08 20.73 2.62
CA SER A 339 -7.53 19.41 2.28
C SER A 339 -8.55 18.29 2.54
N PHE A 340 -9.29 18.33 3.65
CA PHE A 340 -10.35 17.36 3.97
C PHE A 340 -11.56 17.48 3.04
N LEU A 341 -12.00 18.70 2.73
CA LEU A 341 -13.12 18.97 1.83
C LEU A 341 -12.88 18.35 0.45
N LEU A 342 -11.70 18.63 -0.13
CA LEU A 342 -11.32 18.10 -1.45
C LEU A 342 -11.09 16.58 -1.45
N SER A 343 -10.84 15.98 -0.28
CA SER A 343 -10.65 14.53 -0.13
C SER A 343 -11.92 13.77 0.21
N SER A 344 -13.02 14.48 0.52
CA SER A 344 -14.23 13.84 1.00
C SER A 344 -14.82 12.90 -0.06
N LYS A 345 -15.07 11.65 0.31
CA LYS A 345 -15.66 10.64 -0.58
C LYS A 345 -17.02 11.07 -1.11
N GLN A 346 -17.80 11.82 -0.32
CA GLN A 346 -19.12 12.32 -0.73
C GLN A 346 -18.97 13.45 -1.76
N PHE A 347 -18.04 14.38 -1.53
CA PHE A 347 -17.73 15.44 -2.50
C PHE A 347 -17.17 14.89 -3.81
N LEU A 348 -16.26 13.91 -3.76
CA LEU A 348 -15.73 13.24 -4.95
C LEU A 348 -16.81 12.53 -5.76
N ARG A 349 -17.81 11.94 -5.11
CA ARG A 349 -18.97 11.33 -5.79
C ARG A 349 -19.84 12.39 -6.47
N LEU A 350 -20.09 13.52 -5.81
CA LEU A 350 -20.84 14.64 -6.39
C LEU A 350 -20.10 15.25 -7.59
N MET A 351 -18.78 15.42 -7.51
CA MET A 351 -17.95 15.87 -8.62
C MET A 351 -17.94 14.89 -9.81
N ALA A 352 -17.97 13.57 -9.54
CA ALA A 352 -18.03 12.56 -10.57
C ALA A 352 -19.40 12.46 -11.27
N ALA A 353 -20.46 12.99 -10.65
CA ALA A 353 -21.81 13.00 -11.19
C ALA A 353 -22.10 14.21 -12.11
N LEU A 354 -21.19 15.20 -12.16
CA LEU A 354 -21.33 16.38 -13.01
C LEU A 354 -21.17 16.05 -14.50
N THR A 355 -21.90 16.77 -15.34
CA THR A 355 -21.79 16.70 -16.79
C THR A 355 -20.57 17.47 -17.31
N MET A 356 -20.10 17.16 -18.54
CA MET A 356 -18.91 17.80 -19.12
C MET A 356 -19.07 19.31 -19.32
N GLU A 357 -20.29 19.81 -19.54
CA GLU A 357 -20.60 21.24 -19.67
C GLU A 357 -20.47 21.95 -18.31
N GLU A 358 -21.01 21.37 -17.24
CA GLU A 358 -20.88 21.91 -15.88
C GLU A 358 -19.42 21.94 -15.41
N VAL A 359 -18.60 20.96 -15.81
CA VAL A 359 -17.17 20.95 -15.52
C VAL A 359 -16.41 22.05 -16.27
N GLN A 360 -16.92 22.48 -17.44
CA GLN A 360 -16.35 23.55 -18.23
C GLN A 360 -16.57 24.92 -17.59
N ASP A 361 -17.76 25.16 -17.03
CA ASP A 361 -18.08 26.39 -16.28
C ASP A 361 -17.26 26.52 -14.99
N LEU A 362 -16.82 25.40 -14.42
CA LEU A 362 -15.97 25.37 -13.22
C LEU A 362 -14.49 25.67 -13.51
N LYS A 363 -14.06 25.74 -14.79
CA LYS A 363 -12.64 25.95 -15.17
C LYS A 363 -12.07 27.23 -14.57
N ASP A 364 -12.80 28.34 -14.66
CA ASP A 364 -12.36 29.64 -14.12
C ASP A 364 -12.22 29.62 -12.59
N ILE A 365 -13.09 28.87 -11.90
CA ILE A 365 -13.05 28.73 -10.44
C ILE A 365 -11.83 27.91 -10.04
N PHE A 366 -11.55 26.79 -10.73
CA PHE A 366 -10.36 25.99 -10.46
C PHE A 366 -9.06 26.75 -10.75
N GLN A 367 -9.02 27.58 -11.80
CA GLN A 367 -7.85 28.42 -12.08
C GLN A 367 -7.61 29.42 -10.95
N LYS A 368 -8.65 30.11 -10.48
CA LYS A 368 -8.54 31.04 -9.34
C LYS A 368 -8.12 30.35 -8.04
N ILE A 369 -8.66 29.15 -7.77
CA ILE A 369 -8.23 28.31 -6.63
C ILE A 369 -6.74 28.00 -6.76
N PHE A 370 -6.28 27.61 -7.95
CA PHE A 370 -4.90 27.24 -8.19
C PHE A 370 -3.93 28.43 -8.05
N GLU A 371 -4.28 29.58 -8.62
CA GLU A 371 -3.54 30.85 -8.44
C GLU A 371 -3.48 31.24 -6.96
N GLY A 372 -4.60 31.12 -6.24
CA GLY A 372 -4.67 31.35 -4.79
C GLY A 372 -3.74 30.42 -3.99
N VAL A 373 -3.80 29.11 -4.24
CA VAL A 373 -2.93 28.14 -3.54
C VAL A 373 -1.46 28.35 -3.88
N LEU A 374 -1.12 28.74 -5.11
CA LEU A 374 0.25 29.08 -5.50
C LEU A 374 0.77 30.32 -4.79
N THR A 375 -0.01 31.40 -4.75
CA THR A 375 0.39 32.61 -4.03
C THR A 375 0.57 32.33 -2.54
N LEU A 376 -0.30 31.53 -1.94
CA LEU A 376 -0.16 31.08 -0.55
C LEU A 376 1.10 30.25 -0.35
N THR A 377 1.39 29.33 -1.26
CA THR A 377 2.61 28.50 -1.21
C THR A 377 3.87 29.35 -1.31
N GLN A 378 3.88 30.38 -2.16
CA GLN A 378 5.00 31.33 -2.26
C GLN A 378 5.17 32.15 -0.96
N ILE A 379 4.07 32.59 -0.35
CA ILE A 379 4.11 33.31 0.94
C ILE A 379 4.68 32.39 2.03
N VAL A 380 4.19 31.16 2.14
CA VAL A 380 4.65 30.18 3.14
C VAL A 380 6.11 29.80 2.89
N SER A 381 6.53 29.60 1.64
CA SER A 381 7.93 29.28 1.29
C SER A 381 8.88 30.39 1.72
N LYS A 382 8.55 31.66 1.44
CA LYS A 382 9.37 32.81 1.90
C LYS A 382 9.51 32.86 3.41
N GLN A 383 8.49 32.41 4.14
CA GLN A 383 8.47 32.39 5.60
C GLN A 383 9.22 31.19 6.20
N VAL A 384 9.28 30.07 5.48
CA VAL A 384 10.17 28.94 5.82
C VAL A 384 11.63 29.38 5.72
N ASP A 385 11.98 30.13 4.66
CA ASP A 385 13.35 30.61 4.43
C ASP A 385 13.74 31.67 5.47
N ALA A 386 12.85 32.63 5.76
CA ALA A 386 13.08 33.70 6.73
C ALA A 386 13.19 33.21 8.19
N ASN A 387 12.48 32.14 8.56
CA ASN A 387 12.43 31.64 9.94
C ASN A 387 13.30 30.40 10.20
N SER A 388 14.22 30.06 9.29
CA SER A 388 15.02 28.81 9.30
C SER A 388 15.74 28.46 10.62
N VAL A 389 15.97 29.45 11.49
CA VAL A 389 16.65 29.33 12.80
C VAL A 389 15.68 29.13 13.98
N HIS A 390 14.38 29.45 13.83
CA HIS A 390 13.40 29.40 14.93
C HIS A 390 12.64 28.05 15.02
N LEU A 391 12.15 27.72 16.22
CA LEU A 391 11.26 26.57 16.51
C LEU A 391 9.98 26.53 15.63
N THR A 392 9.61 27.66 15.04
CA THR A 392 8.47 27.84 14.11
C THR A 392 8.70 27.20 12.74
N THR A 393 9.94 26.82 12.40
CA THR A 393 10.28 26.17 11.11
C THR A 393 9.53 24.86 10.90
N LYS A 394 9.35 24.03 11.95
CA LYS A 394 8.59 22.78 11.85
C LYS A 394 7.13 23.02 11.49
N TYR A 395 6.53 24.06 12.04
CA TYR A 395 5.16 24.47 11.73
C TYR A 395 5.04 24.95 10.28
N TRP A 396 5.94 25.85 9.83
CA TRP A 396 5.91 26.35 8.46
C TRP A 396 6.19 25.27 7.41
N LYS A 397 7.06 24.29 7.71
CA LYS A 397 7.25 23.10 6.86
C LYS A 397 6.00 22.22 6.80
N SER A 398 5.30 22.01 7.92
CA SER A 398 4.02 21.30 7.94
C SER A 398 2.95 22.04 7.13
N MET A 399 2.87 23.36 7.28
CA MET A 399 1.99 24.23 6.52
C MET A 399 2.26 24.14 5.01
N LEU A 400 3.54 24.14 4.62
CA LEU A 400 3.97 23.98 3.22
C LEU A 400 3.55 22.62 2.65
N ASN A 401 3.72 21.53 3.41
CA ASN A 401 3.27 20.19 3.00
C ASN A 401 1.76 20.13 2.79
N ILE A 402 0.97 20.80 3.64
CA ILE A 402 -0.49 20.86 3.46
C ILE A 402 -0.85 21.71 2.23
N CYS A 403 -0.15 22.81 1.97
CA CYS A 403 -0.35 23.57 0.72
C CYS A 403 -0.11 22.69 -0.52
N PHE A 404 0.96 21.89 -0.49
CA PHE A 404 1.25 20.94 -1.57
C PHE A 404 0.20 19.83 -1.68
N ASP A 405 -0.34 19.35 -0.56
CA ASP A 405 -1.42 18.34 -0.53
C ASP A 405 -2.75 18.91 -1.07
N VAL A 406 -3.12 20.13 -0.69
CA VAL A 406 -4.29 20.82 -1.25
C VAL A 406 -4.12 21.00 -2.76
N MET A 407 -2.95 21.48 -3.21
CA MET A 407 -2.66 21.63 -4.64
C MET A 407 -2.73 20.29 -5.40
N ALA A 408 -2.22 19.22 -4.81
CA ALA A 408 -2.32 17.87 -5.36
C ALA A 408 -3.78 17.43 -5.54
N LYS A 409 -4.61 17.69 -4.53
CA LYS A 409 -6.04 17.32 -4.53
C LYS A 409 -6.86 18.15 -5.50
N VAL A 410 -6.59 19.46 -5.61
CA VAL A 410 -7.19 20.31 -6.66
C VAL A 410 -6.80 19.79 -8.04
N ASN A 411 -5.53 19.47 -8.26
CA ASN A 411 -5.07 18.92 -9.56
C ASN A 411 -5.65 17.53 -9.87
N ALA A 412 -5.97 16.73 -8.85
CA ALA A 412 -6.65 15.44 -9.00
C ALA A 412 -8.12 15.58 -9.45
N LEU A 413 -8.73 16.75 -9.24
CA LEU A 413 -10.11 17.07 -9.62
C LEU A 413 -10.22 17.70 -11.02
N LEU A 414 -9.12 18.24 -11.56
CA LEU A 414 -9.10 18.89 -12.88
C LEU A 414 -9.32 17.92 -14.06
N PRO A 415 -9.95 18.39 -15.16
CA PRO A 415 -9.95 17.71 -16.46
C PRO A 415 -8.53 17.56 -17.04
N GLY A 416 -8.34 16.53 -17.88
CA GLY A 416 -7.02 16.10 -18.38
C GLY A 416 -6.23 17.18 -19.14
N GLU A 417 -6.87 17.98 -19.99
CA GLU A 417 -6.21 19.04 -20.77
C GLU A 417 -5.67 20.18 -19.89
N MET A 418 -6.46 20.63 -18.92
CA MET A 418 -6.06 21.68 -17.98
C MET A 418 -4.96 21.22 -17.04
N PHE A 419 -4.99 19.94 -16.63
CA PHE A 419 -3.93 19.33 -15.84
C PHE A 419 -2.57 19.43 -16.54
N LEU A 420 -2.50 19.15 -17.85
CA LEU A 420 -1.24 19.22 -18.60
C LEU A 420 -0.72 20.65 -18.73
N HIS A 421 -1.59 21.63 -18.95
CA HIS A 421 -1.20 23.05 -18.96
C HIS A 421 -0.64 23.49 -17.60
N VAL A 422 -1.32 23.14 -16.52
CA VAL A 422 -0.90 23.45 -15.15
C VAL A 422 0.44 22.79 -14.80
N VAL A 423 0.64 21.52 -15.14
CA VAL A 423 1.93 20.83 -14.92
C VAL A 423 3.05 21.48 -15.73
N THR A 424 2.79 21.88 -16.98
CA THR A 424 3.79 22.59 -17.81
C THR A 424 4.23 23.91 -17.16
N SER A 425 3.27 24.69 -16.66
CA SER A 425 3.54 25.94 -15.92
C SER A 425 4.37 25.69 -14.64
N LEU A 426 3.99 24.68 -13.86
CA LEU A 426 4.67 24.32 -12.62
C LEU A 426 6.12 23.85 -12.85
N LEU A 427 6.40 23.15 -13.96
CA LEU A 427 7.75 22.73 -14.32
C LEU A 427 8.68 23.92 -14.62
N GLY A 428 8.12 25.04 -15.08
CA GLY A 428 8.86 26.30 -15.30
C GLY A 428 9.13 27.11 -14.03
N HIS A 429 8.45 26.82 -12.92
CA HIS A 429 8.52 27.63 -11.70
C HIS A 429 9.90 27.58 -11.03
N GLN A 430 10.33 28.62 -10.32
CA GLN A 430 11.69 28.72 -9.75
C GLN A 430 11.97 27.79 -8.55
N LEU A 431 10.94 27.21 -7.94
CA LEU A 431 11.07 26.39 -6.72
C LEU A 431 11.21 24.90 -7.08
N ILE A 432 12.31 24.27 -6.67
CA ILE A 432 12.60 22.85 -6.95
C ILE A 432 11.54 21.94 -6.33
N SER A 433 11.09 22.22 -5.10
CA SER A 433 10.06 21.41 -4.43
C SER A 433 8.72 21.41 -5.18
N LEU A 434 8.35 22.53 -5.83
CA LEU A 434 7.16 22.60 -6.68
C LEU A 434 7.32 21.77 -7.96
N ARG A 435 8.50 21.81 -8.59
CA ARG A 435 8.81 20.97 -9.76
C ARG A 435 8.73 19.49 -9.42
N CYS A 436 9.35 19.07 -8.32
CA CYS A 436 9.27 17.69 -7.83
C CYS A 436 7.82 17.26 -7.61
N LYS A 437 7.00 18.11 -6.97
CA LYS A 437 5.60 17.75 -6.70
C LYS A 437 4.76 17.69 -7.97
N ALA A 438 5.00 18.58 -8.93
CA ALA A 438 4.36 18.53 -10.24
C ALA A 438 4.69 17.21 -10.97
N LEU A 439 5.95 16.75 -10.90
CA LEU A 439 6.38 15.47 -11.46
C LEU A 439 5.75 14.27 -10.74
N GLU A 440 5.65 14.30 -9.41
CA GLU A 440 4.94 13.26 -8.64
C GLU A 440 3.46 13.17 -9.04
N LEU A 441 2.80 14.31 -9.25
CA LEU A 441 1.40 14.35 -9.69
C LEU A 441 1.25 13.83 -11.12
N LEU A 442 2.18 14.20 -12.00
CA LEU A 442 2.24 13.67 -13.36
C LEU A 442 2.41 12.15 -13.32
N ASN A 443 3.34 11.63 -12.52
CA ASN A 443 3.53 10.20 -12.33
C ASN A 443 2.26 9.49 -11.82
N TRP A 444 1.57 10.08 -10.85
CA TRP A 444 0.30 9.54 -10.33
C TRP A 444 -0.79 9.51 -11.40
N ARG A 445 -0.92 10.58 -12.20
CA ARG A 445 -1.89 10.64 -13.31
C ARG A 445 -1.55 9.66 -14.43
N LEU A 446 -0.29 9.54 -14.83
CA LEU A 446 0.14 8.62 -15.88
C LEU A 446 -0.02 7.14 -15.48
N GLN A 447 -0.08 6.84 -14.19
CA GLN A 447 -0.42 5.50 -13.70
C GLN A 447 -1.92 5.20 -13.76
N GLN A 448 -2.78 6.21 -13.83
CA GLN A 448 -4.23 6.02 -13.98
C GLN A 448 -4.57 5.68 -15.42
N ALA A 449 -5.49 4.74 -15.61
CA ALA A 449 -5.98 4.32 -16.93
C ALA A 449 -6.99 5.32 -17.53
N ARG A 450 -6.68 6.63 -17.49
CA ARG A 450 -7.46 7.66 -18.18
C ARG A 450 -6.67 8.14 -19.41
N PRO A 451 -7.27 8.12 -20.62
CA PRO A 451 -6.59 8.60 -21.81
C PRO A 451 -6.36 10.11 -21.70
N LEU A 452 -5.13 10.54 -21.98
CA LEU A 452 -4.71 11.93 -22.08
C LEU A 452 -4.30 12.19 -23.53
N ASP A 453 -4.40 13.45 -23.98
CA ASP A 453 -4.05 13.81 -25.35
C ASP A 453 -2.56 13.56 -25.64
N SER A 454 -2.31 12.72 -26.65
CA SER A 454 -0.97 12.33 -27.08
C SER A 454 -0.10 13.52 -27.50
N ALA A 455 -0.68 14.52 -28.15
CA ALA A 455 0.04 15.72 -28.61
C ALA A 455 0.55 16.59 -27.46
N GLN A 456 -0.26 16.82 -26.42
CA GLN A 456 0.12 17.65 -25.28
C GLN A 456 1.16 16.96 -24.38
N LEU A 457 1.08 15.63 -24.25
CA LEU A 457 2.08 14.83 -23.53
C LEU A 457 3.45 14.82 -24.22
N LEU A 458 3.49 14.88 -25.56
CA LEU A 458 4.75 15.00 -26.30
C LEU A 458 5.44 16.35 -26.08
N THR A 459 4.68 17.43 -25.88
CA THR A 459 5.21 18.76 -25.54
C THR A 459 5.92 18.79 -24.18
N LEU A 460 5.60 17.86 -23.27
CA LEU A 460 6.25 17.71 -21.96
C LEU A 460 7.60 16.96 -22.04
N LEU A 461 7.90 16.27 -23.13
CA LEU A 461 9.13 15.47 -23.25
C LEU A 461 10.42 16.33 -23.27
N PRO A 462 10.52 17.44 -24.04
CA PRO A 462 11.70 18.30 -24.03
C PRO A 462 12.06 18.90 -22.65
N PRO A 463 11.13 19.48 -21.86
CA PRO A 463 11.48 19.99 -20.53
C PRO A 463 11.91 18.86 -19.58
N LEU A 464 11.28 17.67 -19.63
CA LEU A 464 11.72 16.51 -18.83
C LEU A 464 13.14 16.06 -19.20
N VAL A 465 13.46 15.99 -20.49
CA VAL A 465 14.81 15.63 -20.95
C VAL A 465 15.84 16.68 -20.56
N SER A 466 15.46 17.97 -20.49
CA SER A 466 16.34 19.04 -20.02
C SER A 466 16.70 18.89 -18.53
N LEU A 467 15.71 18.53 -17.70
CA LEU A 467 15.86 18.28 -16.27
C LEU A 467 16.73 17.04 -15.97
N VAL A 468 16.68 16.03 -16.84
CA VAL A 468 17.56 14.86 -16.76
C VAL A 468 18.99 15.18 -17.19
N ARG A 469 19.19 16.20 -18.02
CA ARG A 469 20.53 16.65 -18.48
C ARG A 469 21.21 17.63 -17.53
N SER A 470 20.47 18.35 -16.67
CA SER A 470 21.07 19.31 -15.72
C SER A 470 21.94 18.57 -14.70
N THR A 471 23.24 18.92 -14.64
CA THR A 471 24.32 18.19 -13.96
C THR A 471 24.59 18.60 -12.52
N ASP A 472 23.77 19.44 -11.89
CA ASP A 472 23.99 19.90 -10.51
C ASP A 472 23.54 18.85 -9.49
N SER A 473 24.30 17.75 -9.41
CA SER A 473 24.06 16.58 -8.55
C SER A 473 24.44 16.78 -7.07
N SER A 474 24.86 17.98 -6.67
CA SER A 474 25.35 18.29 -5.32
C SER A 474 24.23 18.52 -4.30
N GLN A 475 22.99 18.79 -4.73
CA GLN A 475 21.84 18.98 -3.84
C GLN A 475 20.90 17.77 -3.88
N SER A 476 20.48 17.28 -2.71
CA SER A 476 19.54 16.15 -2.55
C SER A 476 18.20 16.37 -3.25
N GLU A 477 17.73 17.62 -3.32
CA GLU A 477 16.48 17.98 -4.02
C GLU A 477 16.59 17.82 -5.53
N ASN A 478 17.76 18.09 -6.13
CA ASN A 478 18.00 17.87 -7.56
C ASN A 478 18.06 16.38 -7.91
N GLN A 479 18.55 15.54 -7.00
CA GLN A 479 18.55 14.08 -7.18
C GLN A 479 17.12 13.51 -7.18
N LEU A 480 16.26 13.98 -6.27
CA LEU A 480 14.84 13.61 -6.24
C LEU A 480 14.11 14.08 -7.51
N MET A 481 14.43 15.28 -7.98
CA MET A 481 13.88 15.83 -9.23
C MET A 481 14.28 14.97 -10.44
N GLN A 482 15.56 14.60 -10.56
CA GLN A 482 16.03 13.71 -11.62
C GLN A 482 15.36 12.33 -11.56
N GLN A 483 15.21 11.76 -10.36
CA GLN A 483 14.53 10.46 -10.16
C GLN A 483 13.06 10.51 -10.60
N THR A 484 12.31 11.53 -10.17
CA THR A 484 10.89 11.70 -10.49
C THR A 484 10.68 12.03 -11.97
N ALA A 485 11.60 12.76 -12.60
CA ALA A 485 11.61 13.01 -14.04
C ALA A 485 11.87 11.74 -14.85
N LEU A 486 12.84 10.90 -14.45
CA LEU A 486 13.12 9.61 -15.11
C LEU A 486 11.93 8.64 -15.02
N LEU A 487 11.24 8.62 -13.87
CA LEU A 487 10.00 7.87 -13.71
C LEU A 487 8.87 8.42 -14.60
N SER A 488 8.78 9.74 -14.76
CA SER A 488 7.81 10.38 -15.67
C SER A 488 8.06 9.94 -17.11
N ILE A 489 9.32 9.99 -17.56
CA ILE A 489 9.72 9.51 -18.89
C ILE A 489 9.39 8.02 -19.07
N LYS A 490 9.63 7.19 -18.06
CA LYS A 490 9.28 5.77 -18.08
C LYS A 490 7.78 5.54 -18.28
N PHE A 491 6.91 6.25 -17.55
CA PHE A 491 5.46 6.09 -17.69
C PHE A 491 4.94 6.67 -19.01
N LEU A 492 5.50 7.79 -19.47
CA LEU A 492 5.21 8.34 -20.80
C LEU A 492 5.60 7.37 -21.91
N ALA A 493 6.75 6.71 -21.79
CA ALA A 493 7.21 5.72 -22.77
C ALA A 493 6.24 4.55 -22.89
N ARG A 494 5.73 4.05 -21.75
CA ARG A 494 4.74 2.97 -21.73
C ARG A 494 3.45 3.30 -22.51
N GLN A 495 3.00 4.56 -22.49
CA GLN A 495 1.76 4.97 -23.17
C GLN A 495 1.97 5.41 -24.62
N LEU A 496 3.09 6.06 -24.95
CA LEU A 496 3.26 6.78 -26.21
C LEU A 496 4.43 6.32 -27.08
N ALA A 497 5.41 5.58 -26.53
CA ALA A 497 6.62 5.26 -27.29
C ALA A 497 6.38 4.33 -28.49
N ALA A 498 5.34 3.47 -28.42
CA ALA A 498 4.96 2.63 -29.56
C ALA A 498 4.43 3.45 -30.76
N ALA A 499 3.75 4.56 -30.51
CA ALA A 499 3.16 5.42 -31.55
C ALA A 499 4.16 6.47 -32.11
N HIS A 500 5.10 6.96 -31.28
CA HIS A 500 6.04 8.03 -31.65
C HIS A 500 7.49 7.74 -31.23
N PRO A 501 8.16 6.75 -31.84
CA PRO A 501 9.50 6.30 -31.42
C PRO A 501 10.61 7.36 -31.57
N GLU A 502 10.50 8.26 -32.55
CA GLU A 502 11.54 9.27 -32.84
C GLU A 502 11.78 10.25 -31.69
N ASN A 503 10.71 10.69 -31.02
CA ASN A 503 10.79 11.66 -29.93
C ASN A 503 11.48 11.06 -28.68
N PHE A 504 11.27 9.76 -28.45
CA PHE A 504 11.86 9.04 -27.31
C PHE A 504 13.32 8.62 -27.52
N LYS A 505 13.86 8.66 -28.75
CA LYS A 505 15.30 8.40 -28.99
C LYS A 505 16.22 9.38 -28.24
N GLN A 506 15.83 10.65 -28.15
CA GLN A 506 16.61 11.66 -27.42
C GLN A 506 16.58 11.42 -25.90
N ALA A 507 15.43 11.00 -25.37
CA ALA A 507 15.28 10.63 -23.97
C ALA A 507 16.08 9.34 -23.65
N PHE A 508 16.06 8.35 -24.55
CA PHE A 508 16.81 7.11 -24.42
C PHE A 508 18.33 7.34 -24.38
N LYS A 509 18.85 8.19 -25.28
CA LYS A 509 20.27 8.58 -25.26
C LYS A 509 20.65 9.34 -23.97
N ALA A 510 19.78 10.20 -23.47
CA ALA A 510 20.02 10.93 -22.22
C ALA A 510 20.07 9.98 -21.00
N ALA A 511 19.10 9.06 -20.87
CA ALA A 511 19.09 8.05 -19.81
C ALA A 511 20.30 7.11 -19.90
N THR A 512 20.68 6.68 -21.12
CA THR A 512 21.86 5.82 -21.34
C THR A 512 23.16 6.51 -20.93
N ARG A 513 23.30 7.82 -21.19
CA ARG A 513 24.48 8.59 -20.74
C ARG A 513 24.57 8.67 -19.22
N LEU A 514 23.43 8.74 -18.51
CA LEU A 514 23.43 8.69 -17.04
C LEU A 514 23.85 7.32 -16.53
N VAL A 515 23.37 6.23 -17.13
CA VAL A 515 23.80 4.87 -16.76
C VAL A 515 25.31 4.65 -17.02
N LYS A 516 25.88 5.27 -18.06
CA LYS A 516 27.33 5.25 -18.30
C LYS A 516 28.15 5.98 -17.22
N LYS A 517 27.60 7.05 -16.63
CA LYS A 517 28.24 7.80 -15.54
C LYS A 517 28.03 7.05 -14.21
N ARG A 518 28.93 6.11 -13.91
CA ARG A 518 28.86 5.25 -12.71
C ARG A 518 28.91 5.99 -11.35
N ALA A 519 29.23 7.29 -11.33
CA ALA A 519 29.43 8.09 -10.11
C ALA A 519 28.13 8.74 -9.57
N ILE A 520 26.97 8.10 -9.77
CA ILE A 520 25.66 8.64 -9.38
C ILE A 520 25.11 7.86 -8.18
N HIS A 521 24.38 8.55 -7.30
CA HIS A 521 23.69 7.96 -6.13
C HIS A 521 22.73 6.82 -6.54
N ASP A 522 22.74 5.71 -5.81
CA ASP A 522 22.07 4.44 -6.13
C ASP A 522 20.59 4.56 -6.57
N PRO A 523 19.70 5.33 -5.88
CA PRO A 523 18.32 5.59 -6.32
C PRO A 523 18.16 6.20 -7.72
N VAL A 524 19.05 7.12 -8.11
CA VAL A 524 18.98 7.78 -9.43
C VAL A 524 19.46 6.80 -10.50
N LEU A 525 20.51 6.02 -10.21
CA LEU A 525 20.96 4.94 -11.09
C LEU A 525 19.86 3.87 -11.27
N ALA A 526 19.15 3.50 -10.20
CA ALA A 526 18.04 2.54 -10.24
C ALA A 526 16.88 3.01 -11.13
N SER A 527 16.47 4.27 -11.00
CA SER A 527 15.41 4.86 -11.83
C SER A 527 15.84 5.04 -13.29
N ALA A 528 17.11 5.37 -13.55
CA ALA A 528 17.67 5.45 -14.90
C ALA A 528 17.70 4.08 -15.59
N VAL A 529 18.16 3.03 -14.90
CA VAL A 529 18.20 1.66 -15.43
C VAL A 529 16.79 1.13 -15.74
N LEU A 530 15.81 1.42 -14.88
CA LEU A 530 14.40 1.08 -15.14
C LEU A 530 13.82 1.82 -16.34
N CYS A 531 14.19 3.08 -16.52
CA CYS A 531 13.77 3.89 -17.66
C CYS A 531 14.35 3.32 -18.96
N VAL A 532 15.63 2.98 -18.98
CA VAL A 532 16.30 2.32 -20.12
C VAL A 532 15.65 0.97 -20.43
N GLY A 533 15.37 0.15 -19.42
CA GLY A 533 14.70 -1.15 -19.61
C GLY A 533 13.30 -1.02 -20.22
N GLU A 534 12.47 -0.06 -19.76
CA GLU A 534 11.13 0.18 -20.33
C GLU A 534 11.19 0.76 -21.74
N LEU A 535 12.09 1.72 -21.97
CA LEU A 535 12.29 2.29 -23.30
C LEU A 535 12.79 1.24 -24.30
N CYS A 536 13.65 0.31 -23.87
CA CYS A 536 14.09 -0.80 -24.70
C CYS A 536 12.91 -1.70 -25.10
N HIS A 537 12.08 -2.09 -24.14
CA HIS A 537 10.90 -2.93 -24.39
C HIS A 537 9.88 -2.26 -25.32
N THR A 538 9.65 -0.95 -25.16
CA THR A 538 8.65 -0.21 -25.95
C THR A 538 9.16 0.21 -27.34
N LEU A 539 10.46 0.48 -27.51
CA LEU A 539 11.05 0.87 -28.80
C LEU A 539 11.48 -0.33 -29.68
N GLY A 540 11.70 -1.50 -29.07
CA GLY A 540 12.04 -2.75 -29.77
C GLY A 540 13.23 -2.61 -30.72
N ALA A 541 12.98 -2.73 -32.03
CA ALA A 541 14.00 -2.68 -33.07
C ALA A 541 14.84 -1.38 -33.07
N HIS A 542 14.25 -0.24 -32.69
CA HIS A 542 14.97 1.04 -32.65
C HIS A 542 15.97 1.13 -31.48
N ALA A 543 15.85 0.27 -30.46
CA ALA A 543 16.77 0.21 -29.34
C ALA A 543 18.06 -0.55 -29.67
N ILE A 544 18.07 -1.38 -30.74
CA ILE A 544 19.22 -2.24 -31.11
C ILE A 544 20.48 -1.40 -31.38
N ALA A 545 20.36 -0.25 -32.05
CA ALA A 545 21.49 0.62 -32.36
C ALA A 545 22.24 1.17 -31.13
N CYS A 546 21.56 1.20 -29.98
CA CYS A 546 22.08 1.72 -28.72
C CYS A 546 22.43 0.58 -27.72
N LEU A 547 22.21 -0.69 -28.08
CA LEU A 547 22.51 -1.86 -27.24
C LEU A 547 23.97 -1.89 -26.73
N PRO A 548 24.99 -1.61 -27.56
CA PRO A 548 26.39 -1.60 -27.11
C PRO A 548 26.69 -0.54 -26.06
N ASP A 549 25.89 0.53 -26.01
CA ASP A 549 26.11 1.67 -25.13
C ASP A 549 25.59 1.42 -23.70
N PHE A 550 24.51 0.67 -23.53
CA PHE A 550 23.88 0.48 -22.22
C PHE A 550 24.06 -0.94 -21.64
N MET A 551 24.30 -1.96 -22.45
CA MET A 551 24.39 -3.34 -21.94
C MET A 551 25.64 -3.57 -21.06
N PRO A 552 26.86 -3.15 -21.47
CA PRO A 552 28.05 -3.30 -20.62
C PRO A 552 27.97 -2.61 -19.25
N PRO A 553 27.45 -1.36 -19.11
CA PRO A 553 27.30 -0.76 -17.80
C PRO A 553 26.22 -1.44 -16.95
N ILE A 554 25.14 -1.98 -17.53
CA ILE A 554 24.16 -2.79 -16.78
C ILE A 554 24.80 -4.07 -16.24
N ILE A 555 25.61 -4.77 -17.06
CA ILE A 555 26.34 -5.98 -16.63
C ILE A 555 27.37 -5.64 -15.55
N ALA A 556 28.06 -4.51 -15.66
CA ALA A 556 28.99 -4.07 -14.63
C ALA A 556 28.29 -3.74 -13.30
N VAL A 557 27.08 -3.15 -13.35
CA VAL A 557 26.27 -2.90 -12.14
C VAL A 557 25.78 -4.20 -11.53
N LEU A 558 25.45 -5.22 -12.34
CA LEU A 558 25.14 -6.57 -11.84
C LEU A 558 26.34 -7.25 -11.17
N GLY A 559 27.56 -7.00 -11.67
CA GLY A 559 28.80 -7.60 -11.18
C GLY A 559 29.46 -6.89 -9.99
N ASN A 560 28.94 -5.74 -9.55
CA ASN A 560 29.39 -5.14 -8.30
C ASN A 560 28.86 -5.99 -7.12
N HIS A 561 29.68 -6.97 -6.70
CA HIS A 561 29.40 -8.02 -5.72
C HIS A 561 29.10 -7.57 -4.27
N SER A 562 28.71 -6.32 -4.01
CA SER A 562 28.21 -5.94 -2.68
C SER A 562 26.78 -6.45 -2.51
N LEU A 563 26.67 -7.58 -1.81
CA LEU A 563 25.48 -8.15 -1.17
C LEU A 563 24.52 -7.08 -0.58
N PRO A 564 23.23 -7.43 -0.39
CA PRO A 564 22.07 -6.55 -0.25
C PRO A 564 21.99 -5.84 1.11
N THR A 565 22.97 -4.99 1.41
CA THR A 565 22.97 -4.20 2.64
C THR A 565 22.68 -2.72 2.37
N SER A 566 22.79 -2.26 1.12
CA SER A 566 22.53 -0.85 0.75
C SER A 566 21.73 -0.63 -0.54
N GLY A 567 21.27 -1.70 -1.23
CA GLY A 567 20.83 -1.60 -2.63
C GLY A 567 19.60 -2.41 -3.05
N ASP A 568 18.68 -2.79 -2.16
CA ASP A 568 17.49 -3.61 -2.49
C ASP A 568 16.70 -3.08 -3.70
N LEU A 569 16.51 -1.76 -3.75
CA LEU A 569 15.83 -1.10 -4.86
C LEU A 569 16.66 -1.12 -6.14
N LEU A 570 17.99 -0.93 -6.04
CA LEU A 570 18.88 -0.93 -7.19
C LEU A 570 18.97 -2.32 -7.80
N LEU A 571 19.21 -3.37 -7.01
CA LEU A 571 19.26 -4.75 -7.51
C LEU A 571 17.94 -5.16 -8.18
N LEU A 572 16.80 -4.91 -7.52
CA LEU A 572 15.49 -5.20 -8.10
C LEU A 572 15.25 -4.40 -9.39
N SER A 573 15.68 -3.13 -9.43
CA SER A 573 15.54 -2.26 -10.61
C SER A 573 16.35 -2.76 -11.80
N VAL A 574 17.58 -3.22 -11.55
CA VAL A 574 18.50 -3.72 -12.58
C VAL A 574 18.01 -5.07 -13.10
N VAL A 575 17.64 -6.01 -12.23
CA VAL A 575 17.06 -7.30 -12.63
C VAL A 575 15.74 -7.10 -13.40
N SER A 576 14.92 -6.12 -12.99
CA SER A 576 13.71 -5.77 -13.72
C SER A 576 13.98 -5.20 -15.11
N ALA A 577 15.04 -4.39 -15.26
CA ALA A 577 15.44 -3.85 -16.55
C ALA A 577 15.98 -4.96 -17.46
N VAL A 578 16.84 -5.85 -16.93
CA VAL A 578 17.35 -7.02 -17.66
C VAL A 578 16.20 -7.90 -18.13
N HIS A 579 15.21 -8.17 -17.29
CA HIS A 579 14.02 -8.93 -17.68
C HIS A 579 13.31 -8.32 -18.90
N LYS A 580 13.12 -7.00 -18.92
CA LYS A 580 12.49 -6.29 -20.05
C LYS A 580 13.34 -6.28 -21.32
N VAL A 581 14.67 -6.18 -21.16
CA VAL A 581 15.62 -6.26 -22.27
C VAL A 581 15.59 -7.67 -22.88
N VAL A 582 15.61 -8.71 -22.04
CA VAL A 582 15.53 -10.11 -22.51
C VAL A 582 14.18 -10.36 -23.20
N ASP A 583 13.06 -9.90 -22.64
CA ASP A 583 11.73 -10.10 -23.21
C ASP A 583 11.54 -9.44 -24.59
N SER A 584 12.31 -8.39 -24.90
CA SER A 584 12.23 -7.69 -26.19
C SER A 584 13.32 -8.05 -27.19
N LEU A 585 14.54 -8.37 -26.72
CA LEU A 585 15.74 -8.51 -27.56
C LEU A 585 16.49 -9.83 -27.36
N ALA A 586 15.87 -10.89 -26.81
CA ALA A 586 16.51 -12.19 -26.53
C ALA A 586 17.45 -12.68 -27.66
N CYS A 587 17.02 -12.62 -28.93
CA CYS A 587 17.79 -13.10 -30.08
C CYS A 587 19.05 -12.28 -30.41
N PHE A 588 19.12 -11.01 -29.97
CA PHE A 588 20.23 -10.09 -30.29
C PHE A 588 21.29 -10.00 -29.18
N LEU A 589 21.10 -10.73 -28.08
CA LEU A 589 21.99 -10.68 -26.91
C LEU A 589 23.23 -11.59 -26.99
N SER A 590 23.45 -12.28 -28.13
CA SER A 590 24.55 -13.26 -28.29
C SER A 590 25.93 -12.81 -27.78
N PRO A 591 26.44 -11.59 -28.06
CA PRO A 591 27.76 -11.15 -27.60
C PRO A 591 27.87 -10.93 -26.09
N TYR A 592 26.74 -10.68 -25.42
CA TYR A 592 26.67 -10.34 -24.00
C TYR A 592 26.14 -11.50 -23.15
N LEU A 593 25.71 -12.59 -23.79
CA LEU A 593 24.99 -13.68 -23.14
C LEU A 593 25.86 -14.40 -22.11
N ALA A 594 27.13 -14.69 -22.42
CA ALA A 594 28.04 -15.36 -21.48
C ALA A 594 28.26 -14.53 -20.19
N GLN A 595 28.53 -13.24 -20.32
CA GLN A 595 28.72 -12.34 -19.17
C GLN A 595 27.43 -12.12 -18.38
N LEU A 596 26.29 -11.97 -19.08
CA LEU A 596 24.98 -11.85 -18.44
C LEU A 596 24.65 -13.11 -17.63
N LEU A 597 24.82 -14.29 -18.23
CA LEU A 597 24.53 -15.58 -17.60
C LEU A 597 25.41 -15.79 -16.37
N GLN A 598 26.72 -15.48 -16.46
CA GLN A 598 27.62 -15.54 -15.32
C GLN A 598 27.09 -14.68 -14.16
N GLN A 599 26.84 -13.39 -14.39
CA GLN A 599 26.42 -12.48 -13.32
C GLN A 599 25.04 -12.83 -12.75
N LEU A 600 24.08 -13.23 -13.60
CA LEU A 600 22.76 -13.68 -13.16
C LEU A 600 22.81 -14.97 -12.35
N CYS A 601 23.68 -15.92 -12.73
CA CYS A 601 23.82 -17.19 -12.01
C CYS A 601 24.52 -16.99 -10.66
N VAL A 602 25.51 -16.11 -10.57
CA VAL A 602 26.16 -15.75 -9.29
C VAL A 602 25.17 -15.06 -8.35
N LEU A 603 24.39 -14.10 -8.86
CA LEU A 603 23.33 -13.47 -8.08
C LEU A 603 22.27 -14.49 -7.63
N SER A 604 21.87 -15.41 -8.52
CA SER A 604 20.94 -16.49 -8.19
C SER A 604 21.49 -17.37 -7.06
N GLY A 605 22.75 -17.80 -7.15
CA GLY A 605 23.40 -18.65 -6.14
C GLY A 605 23.53 -17.98 -4.77
N ASN A 606 23.92 -16.69 -4.76
CA ASN A 606 24.03 -15.90 -3.53
C ASN A 606 22.66 -15.64 -2.89
N CYS A 607 21.62 -15.39 -3.70
CA CYS A 607 20.26 -15.21 -3.19
C CYS A 607 19.65 -16.51 -2.66
N THR A 608 19.93 -17.67 -3.27
CA THR A 608 19.46 -18.97 -2.76
C THR A 608 20.15 -19.37 -1.45
N ALA A 609 21.41 -18.99 -1.25
CA ALA A 609 22.12 -19.20 0.02
C ALA A 609 21.58 -18.34 1.17
N SER A 610 20.82 -17.27 0.88
CA SER A 610 20.24 -16.33 1.85
C SER A 610 18.70 -16.37 1.84
N SER A 611 18.13 -17.57 1.73
CA SER A 611 16.69 -17.79 1.45
C SER A 611 15.71 -17.21 2.49
N ASP A 612 16.20 -16.88 3.69
CA ASP A 612 15.41 -16.39 4.83
C ASP A 612 14.96 -14.93 4.69
N ASN A 613 15.47 -14.20 3.69
CA ASN A 613 15.12 -12.79 3.48
C ASN A 613 13.87 -12.63 2.57
N PRO A 614 12.71 -12.19 3.09
CA PRO A 614 11.48 -12.04 2.28
C PRO A 614 11.63 -11.00 1.17
N LYS A 615 12.59 -10.08 1.29
CA LYS A 615 12.90 -9.04 0.29
C LYS A 615 13.58 -9.57 -0.97
N LEU A 616 14.18 -10.77 -0.93
CA LEU A 616 14.87 -11.38 -2.08
C LEU A 616 13.93 -12.23 -2.95
N GLN A 617 12.74 -12.57 -2.47
CA GLN A 617 11.74 -13.36 -3.21
C GLN A 617 11.32 -12.71 -4.55
N PRO A 618 11.03 -11.40 -4.63
CA PRO A 618 10.72 -10.75 -5.91
C PRO A 618 11.87 -10.77 -6.91
N VAL A 619 13.11 -10.71 -6.43
CA VAL A 619 14.32 -10.78 -7.26
C VAL A 619 14.48 -12.19 -7.83
N LEU A 620 14.36 -13.22 -6.98
CA LEU A 620 14.42 -14.62 -7.38
C LEU A 620 13.33 -15.00 -8.40
N GLN A 621 12.10 -14.53 -8.21
CA GLN A 621 11.01 -14.72 -9.17
C GLN A 621 11.32 -14.11 -10.53
N LYS A 622 11.90 -12.90 -10.57
CA LYS A 622 12.30 -12.25 -11.83
C LYS A 622 13.48 -12.95 -12.49
N ILE A 623 14.47 -13.42 -11.72
CA ILE A 623 15.58 -14.23 -12.25
C ILE A 623 15.04 -15.52 -12.87
N LYS A 624 14.10 -16.21 -12.21
CA LYS A 624 13.44 -17.40 -12.77
C LYS A 624 12.71 -17.07 -14.09
N ALA A 625 11.99 -15.96 -14.14
CA ALA A 625 11.32 -15.52 -15.36
C ALA A 625 12.30 -15.15 -16.49
N ILE A 626 13.46 -14.53 -16.16
CA ILE A 626 14.54 -14.29 -17.14
C ILE A 626 15.05 -15.61 -17.70
N LYS A 627 15.34 -16.59 -16.84
CA LYS A 627 15.83 -17.91 -17.27
C LYS A 627 14.84 -18.61 -18.20
N GLN A 628 13.55 -18.64 -17.84
CA GLN A 628 12.50 -19.23 -18.66
C GLN A 628 12.35 -18.55 -20.03
N LYS A 629 12.55 -17.23 -20.10
CA LYS A 629 12.52 -16.50 -21.37
C LYS A 629 13.75 -16.78 -22.23
N ILE A 630 14.94 -16.81 -21.63
CA ILE A 630 16.18 -17.18 -22.34
C ILE A 630 16.07 -18.61 -22.89
N SER A 631 15.58 -19.56 -22.10
CA SER A 631 15.43 -20.95 -22.54
C SER A 631 14.37 -21.15 -23.63
N ALA A 632 13.32 -20.32 -23.64
CA ALA A 632 12.27 -20.38 -24.66
C ALA A 632 12.68 -19.74 -26.00
N ASP A 633 13.27 -18.54 -25.93
CA ASP A 633 13.45 -17.63 -27.07
C ASP A 633 14.85 -17.70 -27.71
N VAL A 634 15.89 -18.13 -26.97
CA VAL A 634 17.26 -18.26 -27.51
C VAL A 634 17.48 -19.67 -28.05
N PRO A 635 17.91 -19.85 -29.31
CA PRO A 635 18.18 -21.17 -29.86
C PRO A 635 19.39 -21.82 -29.19
N LEU A 636 19.33 -23.14 -28.98
CA LEU A 636 20.37 -23.93 -28.30
C LEU A 636 21.77 -23.75 -28.92
N ARG A 637 21.86 -23.52 -30.25
CA ARG A 637 23.13 -23.27 -30.95
C ARG A 637 23.87 -22.03 -30.45
N VAL A 638 23.14 -21.00 -30.03
CA VAL A 638 23.74 -19.75 -29.51
C VAL A 638 23.91 -19.84 -27.99
N LEU A 639 23.00 -20.53 -27.32
CA LEU A 639 23.02 -20.70 -25.87
C LEU A 639 24.18 -21.61 -25.41
N LEU A 640 24.45 -22.71 -26.12
CA LEU A 640 25.44 -23.70 -25.69
C LEU A 640 26.86 -23.13 -25.58
N PRO A 641 27.41 -22.37 -26.56
CA PRO A 641 28.71 -21.73 -26.41
C PRO A 641 28.77 -20.76 -25.23
N ALA A 642 27.71 -19.98 -25.01
CA ALA A 642 27.64 -19.04 -23.89
C ALA A 642 27.60 -19.77 -22.54
N VAL A 643 26.84 -20.86 -22.44
CA VAL A 643 26.79 -21.71 -21.24
C VAL A 643 28.14 -22.38 -20.98
N ALA A 644 28.82 -22.88 -22.01
CA ALA A 644 30.14 -23.49 -21.88
C ALA A 644 31.20 -22.49 -21.39
N GLU A 645 31.21 -21.28 -21.96
CA GLU A 645 32.09 -20.20 -21.51
C GLU A 645 31.78 -19.79 -20.06
N SER A 646 30.51 -19.54 -19.73
CA SER A 646 30.09 -19.22 -18.35
C SER A 646 30.46 -20.34 -17.37
N TYR A 647 30.27 -21.61 -17.74
CA TYR A 647 30.62 -22.76 -16.90
C TYR A 647 32.12 -22.78 -16.59
N SER A 648 32.98 -22.62 -17.60
CA SER A 648 34.43 -22.56 -17.43
C SER A 648 34.88 -21.40 -16.52
N GLN A 649 34.26 -20.23 -16.68
CA GLN A 649 34.55 -19.05 -15.87
C GLN A 649 34.10 -19.24 -14.41
N LEU A 650 32.91 -19.79 -14.18
CA LEU A 650 32.40 -20.06 -12.82
C LEU A 650 33.27 -21.06 -12.05
N ILE A 651 33.77 -22.09 -12.73
CA ILE A 651 34.71 -23.05 -12.13
C ILE A 651 36.04 -22.35 -11.80
N SER A 652 36.60 -21.58 -12.74
CA SER A 652 37.87 -20.88 -12.52
C SER A 652 37.80 -19.86 -11.37
N CYS A 653 36.63 -19.27 -11.13
CA CYS A 653 36.38 -18.31 -10.05
C CYS A 653 35.85 -18.95 -8.76
N THR A 654 35.79 -20.29 -8.66
CA THR A 654 35.30 -21.09 -7.51
C THR A 654 33.89 -20.73 -7.00
N GLN A 655 33.04 -20.14 -7.85
CA GLN A 655 31.66 -19.76 -7.51
C GLN A 655 30.68 -20.92 -7.79
N LEU A 656 30.82 -22.01 -7.04
CA LEU A 656 30.13 -23.29 -7.31
C LEU A 656 28.60 -23.23 -7.12
N ALA A 657 28.11 -22.35 -6.23
CA ALA A 657 26.68 -22.14 -6.03
C ALA A 657 25.95 -21.62 -7.29
N ALA A 658 26.68 -21.00 -8.23
CA ALA A 658 26.14 -20.47 -9.49
C ALA A 658 25.96 -21.56 -10.57
N VAL A 659 26.54 -22.76 -10.40
CA VAL A 659 26.52 -23.82 -11.41
C VAL A 659 25.13 -24.47 -11.53
N SER A 660 24.46 -24.69 -10.39
CA SER A 660 23.08 -25.20 -10.35
C SER A 660 22.09 -24.33 -11.14
N PRO A 661 22.03 -23.00 -10.93
CA PRO A 661 21.17 -22.14 -11.71
C PRO A 661 21.52 -22.02 -13.21
N LEU A 662 22.76 -22.31 -13.62
CA LEU A 662 23.18 -22.36 -15.03
C LEU A 662 22.74 -23.66 -15.72
N LEU A 663 22.92 -24.80 -15.06
CA LEU A 663 22.58 -26.11 -15.61
C LEU A 663 21.07 -26.36 -15.64
N SER A 664 20.33 -25.79 -14.68
CA SER A 664 18.85 -25.76 -14.76
C SER A 664 18.35 -24.95 -15.96
N LEU A 665 18.99 -23.81 -16.29
CA LEU A 665 18.68 -23.07 -17.51
C LEU A 665 18.91 -23.90 -18.77
N LEU A 666 20.03 -24.65 -18.81
CA LEU A 666 20.33 -25.55 -19.93
C LEU A 666 19.27 -26.67 -20.02
N GLY A 667 18.91 -27.29 -18.89
CA GLY A 667 17.85 -28.29 -18.81
C GLY A 667 16.50 -27.78 -19.34
N ASP A 668 16.10 -26.57 -18.95
CA ASP A 668 14.86 -25.93 -19.40
C ASP A 668 14.86 -25.58 -20.90
N SER A 669 16.03 -25.47 -21.53
CA SER A 669 16.16 -25.15 -22.96
C SER A 669 15.89 -26.35 -23.88
N PHE A 670 15.89 -27.58 -23.34
CA PHE A 670 15.67 -28.78 -24.13
C PHE A 670 14.19 -28.96 -24.50
N LYS A 671 13.91 -28.91 -25.80
CA LYS A 671 12.57 -29.16 -26.39
C LYS A 671 12.44 -30.64 -26.80
N ALA A 672 11.21 -31.14 -26.94
CA ALA A 672 11.00 -32.51 -27.41
C ALA A 672 11.62 -32.71 -28.81
N GLY A 673 12.42 -33.76 -28.98
CA GLY A 673 13.15 -34.00 -30.24
C GLY A 673 14.43 -33.17 -30.40
N THR A 674 15.01 -32.68 -29.30
CA THR A 674 16.31 -32.00 -29.33
C THR A 674 17.36 -32.91 -29.98
N VAL A 675 18.04 -32.42 -31.02
CA VAL A 675 19.11 -33.15 -31.70
C VAL A 675 20.37 -33.07 -30.86
N LEU A 676 20.98 -34.23 -30.59
CA LEU A 676 22.22 -34.33 -29.84
C LEU A 676 23.40 -33.93 -30.74
N THR A 677 23.85 -32.67 -30.64
CA THR A 677 25.03 -32.18 -31.38
C THR A 677 26.33 -32.70 -30.74
N PRO A 678 27.41 -32.85 -31.53
CA PRO A 678 28.70 -33.27 -30.99
C PRO A 678 29.21 -32.32 -29.89
N GLU A 679 29.00 -31.00 -30.08
CA GLU A 679 29.34 -29.96 -29.10
C GLU A 679 28.61 -30.15 -27.77
N LEU A 680 27.30 -30.43 -27.78
CA LEU A 680 26.53 -30.69 -26.56
C LEU A 680 27.04 -31.94 -25.86
N SER A 681 27.32 -33.01 -26.62
CA SER A 681 27.85 -34.25 -26.06
C SER A 681 29.23 -34.05 -25.44
N ALA A 682 30.10 -33.25 -26.06
CA ALA A 682 31.43 -32.95 -25.54
C ALA A 682 31.36 -32.10 -24.27
N PHE A 683 30.49 -31.08 -24.26
CA PHE A 683 30.25 -30.26 -23.08
C PHE A 683 29.73 -31.10 -21.89
N LEU A 684 28.70 -31.92 -22.09
CA LEU A 684 28.15 -32.75 -21.02
C LEU A 684 29.17 -33.76 -20.48
N LEU A 685 29.98 -34.38 -21.34
CA LEU A 685 31.06 -35.26 -20.91
C LEU A 685 32.15 -34.50 -20.13
N SER A 686 32.49 -33.28 -20.55
CA SER A 686 33.44 -32.44 -19.80
C SER A 686 32.89 -32.02 -18.43
N ALA A 687 31.58 -31.78 -18.33
CA ALA A 687 30.94 -31.42 -17.07
C ALA A 687 30.84 -32.62 -16.11
N LEU A 688 30.63 -33.83 -16.64
CA LEU A 688 30.71 -35.07 -15.85
C LEU A 688 32.14 -35.37 -15.37
N ASP A 689 33.16 -34.92 -16.11
CA ASP A 689 34.57 -35.09 -15.75
C ASP A 689 35.02 -34.17 -14.60
N PHE A 690 34.15 -33.26 -14.14
CA PHE A 690 34.45 -32.34 -13.04
C PHE A 690 34.91 -33.06 -11.77
N ARG A 691 34.38 -34.26 -11.50
CA ARG A 691 34.81 -35.08 -10.36
C ARG A 691 36.30 -35.42 -10.37
N CYS A 692 36.90 -35.56 -11.56
CA CYS A 692 38.34 -35.83 -11.71
C CYS A 692 39.20 -34.58 -11.48
N GLN A 693 38.60 -33.38 -11.52
CA GLN A 693 39.26 -32.08 -11.39
C GLN A 693 39.06 -31.44 -10.01
N ALA A 694 38.03 -31.85 -9.27
CA ALA A 694 37.66 -31.28 -7.98
C ALA A 694 38.67 -31.63 -6.88
N ALA A 695 38.95 -30.68 -5.99
CA ALA A 695 39.89 -30.84 -4.90
C ALA A 695 39.22 -31.37 -3.62
N SER A 696 37.90 -31.16 -3.46
CA SER A 696 37.16 -31.60 -2.26
C SER A 696 35.77 -32.18 -2.57
N ARG A 697 35.27 -33.00 -1.64
CA ARG A 697 33.94 -33.62 -1.72
C ARG A 697 32.80 -32.60 -1.77
N ALA A 698 32.94 -31.47 -1.07
CA ALA A 698 31.92 -30.41 -1.08
C ALA A 698 31.76 -29.75 -2.46
N GLU A 699 32.85 -29.62 -3.22
CA GLU A 699 32.80 -29.10 -4.59
C GLU A 699 32.07 -30.06 -5.53
N ILE A 700 32.32 -31.36 -5.36
CA ILE A 700 31.65 -32.43 -6.12
C ILE A 700 30.14 -32.41 -5.82
N GLU A 701 29.75 -32.36 -4.54
CA GLU A 701 28.34 -32.33 -4.13
C GLU A 701 27.61 -31.07 -4.61
N ALA A 702 28.31 -29.95 -4.81
CA ALA A 702 27.72 -28.73 -5.36
C ALA A 702 27.48 -28.78 -6.89
N VAL A 703 28.32 -29.50 -7.64
CA VAL A 703 28.33 -29.47 -9.12
C VAL A 703 27.78 -30.74 -9.76
N GLU A 704 28.10 -31.92 -9.24
CA GLU A 704 27.73 -33.21 -9.83
C GLU A 704 26.20 -33.41 -9.89
N PRO A 705 25.41 -33.18 -8.82
CA PRO A 705 23.95 -33.38 -8.88
C PRO A 705 23.23 -32.45 -9.89
N PRO A 706 23.56 -31.14 -10.00
CA PRO A 706 23.00 -30.31 -11.06
C PRO A 706 23.34 -30.75 -12.49
N VAL A 707 24.55 -31.27 -12.72
CA VAL A 707 24.94 -31.84 -14.03
C VAL A 707 24.09 -33.07 -14.34
N ILE A 708 23.95 -33.99 -13.39
CA ILE A 708 23.10 -35.18 -13.54
C ILE A 708 21.66 -34.79 -13.83
N THR A 709 21.11 -33.81 -13.10
CA THR A 709 19.73 -33.32 -13.30
C THR A 709 19.53 -32.74 -14.71
N ALA A 710 20.49 -31.97 -15.22
CA ALA A 710 20.44 -31.43 -16.58
C ALA A 710 20.49 -32.53 -17.65
N ILE A 711 21.29 -33.58 -17.44
CA ILE A 711 21.33 -34.74 -18.34
C ILE A 711 20.03 -35.53 -18.29
N ILE A 712 19.44 -35.75 -17.12
CA ILE A 712 18.13 -36.40 -16.99
C ILE A 712 17.06 -35.60 -17.74
N ALA A 713 17.05 -34.26 -17.61
CA ALA A 713 16.16 -33.39 -18.36
C ALA A 713 16.34 -33.55 -19.89
N LEU A 714 17.58 -33.69 -20.37
CA LEU A 714 17.86 -34.00 -21.77
C LEU A 714 17.34 -35.39 -22.17
N VAL A 715 17.60 -36.41 -21.36
CA VAL A 715 17.21 -37.81 -21.62
C VAL A 715 15.70 -37.95 -21.80
N PHE A 716 14.90 -37.24 -20.99
CA PHE A 716 13.44 -37.20 -21.16
C PHE A 716 12.96 -36.59 -22.49
N LYS A 717 13.82 -35.86 -23.22
CA LYS A 717 13.49 -35.20 -24.49
C LYS A 717 14.09 -35.88 -25.72
N LEU A 718 15.00 -36.85 -25.52
CA LEU A 718 15.63 -37.61 -26.59
C LEU A 718 14.74 -38.76 -27.06
N SER A 719 14.87 -39.11 -28.34
CA SER A 719 14.35 -40.39 -28.85
C SER A 719 15.22 -41.55 -28.39
N GLU A 720 14.64 -42.75 -28.32
CA GLU A 720 15.38 -43.98 -28.01
C GLU A 720 16.58 -44.20 -28.96
N SER A 721 16.37 -43.91 -30.25
CA SER A 721 17.41 -44.00 -31.30
C SER A 721 18.61 -43.09 -31.06
N SER A 722 18.42 -41.96 -30.39
CA SER A 722 19.48 -41.01 -30.07
C SER A 722 20.08 -41.26 -28.68
N PHE A 723 19.25 -41.70 -27.73
CA PHE A 723 19.67 -42.01 -26.36
C PHE A 723 20.59 -43.22 -26.30
N ARG A 724 20.29 -44.32 -27.00
CA ARG A 724 21.07 -45.56 -26.95
C ARG A 724 22.55 -45.37 -27.34
N PRO A 725 22.89 -44.73 -28.47
CA PRO A 725 24.29 -44.42 -28.80
C PRO A 725 24.94 -43.45 -27.81
N PHE A 726 24.19 -42.50 -27.27
CA PHE A 726 24.70 -41.54 -26.30
C PHE A 726 25.04 -42.21 -24.95
N TYR A 727 24.16 -43.09 -24.44
CA TYR A 727 24.41 -43.88 -23.24
C TYR A 727 25.62 -44.79 -23.42
N TYR A 728 25.75 -45.44 -24.57
CA TYR A 728 26.94 -46.23 -24.91
C TYR A 728 28.23 -45.39 -24.96
N LYS A 729 28.16 -44.15 -25.47
CA LYS A 729 29.28 -43.20 -25.45
C LYS A 729 29.68 -42.82 -24.01
N ILE A 730 28.70 -42.60 -23.11
CA ILE A 730 28.94 -42.32 -21.69
C ILE A 730 29.59 -43.54 -21.00
N PHE A 731 29.11 -44.74 -21.31
CA PHE A 731 29.69 -45.98 -20.81
C PHE A 731 31.16 -46.15 -21.25
N ASN A 732 31.46 -45.94 -22.53
CA ASN A 732 32.83 -45.99 -23.02
C ASN A 732 33.70 -44.89 -22.38
N TRP A 733 33.19 -43.68 -22.21
CA TRP A 733 33.91 -42.60 -21.52
C TRP A 733 34.32 -42.97 -20.07
N ALA A 734 33.47 -43.73 -19.37
CA ALA A 734 33.74 -44.16 -18.00
C ALA A 734 34.70 -45.35 -17.90
N PHE A 735 34.67 -46.29 -18.85
CA PHE A 735 35.36 -47.59 -18.74
C PHE A 735 36.41 -47.87 -19.82
N GLN A 736 36.68 -46.95 -20.75
CA GLN A 736 37.74 -47.11 -21.76
C GLN A 736 39.12 -47.24 -21.09
N SER A 737 40.01 -48.02 -21.72
CA SER A 737 41.39 -48.23 -21.27
C SER A 737 42.11 -46.88 -21.07
N GLY A 738 42.48 -46.56 -19.83
CA GLY A 738 43.11 -45.29 -19.44
C GLY A 738 42.15 -44.24 -18.83
N ALA A 739 40.87 -44.57 -18.65
CA ALA A 739 39.92 -43.69 -17.95
C ALA A 739 40.21 -43.61 -16.43
N HIS A 740 40.00 -42.44 -15.83
CA HIS A 740 40.08 -42.26 -14.38
C HIS A 740 38.99 -43.08 -13.69
N ARG A 741 39.34 -43.88 -12.67
CA ARG A 741 38.32 -44.73 -12.01
C ARG A 741 37.26 -43.89 -11.26
N ASP A 742 37.50 -42.61 -10.97
CA ASP A 742 36.49 -41.69 -10.41
C ASP A 742 35.26 -41.52 -11.32
N ARG A 743 35.45 -41.65 -12.64
CA ARG A 743 34.35 -41.59 -13.63
C ARG A 743 33.33 -42.71 -13.43
N SER A 744 33.76 -43.85 -12.88
CA SER A 744 32.86 -44.98 -12.60
C SER A 744 31.80 -44.60 -11.56
N ILE A 745 32.17 -43.82 -10.53
CA ILE A 745 31.23 -43.34 -9.50
C ILE A 745 30.19 -42.43 -10.13
N THR A 746 30.63 -41.44 -10.92
CA THR A 746 29.73 -40.52 -11.63
C THR A 746 28.84 -41.25 -12.63
N PHE A 747 29.36 -42.27 -13.31
CA PHE A 747 28.56 -43.12 -14.21
C PHE A 747 27.43 -43.84 -13.48
N TYR A 748 27.70 -44.47 -12.33
CA TYR A 748 26.67 -45.18 -11.58
C TYR A 748 25.67 -44.23 -10.90
N ARG A 749 26.12 -43.06 -10.41
CA ARG A 749 25.22 -42.01 -9.92
C ARG A 749 24.29 -41.49 -11.02
N LEU A 750 24.84 -41.21 -12.20
CA LEU A 750 24.05 -40.81 -13.38
C LEU A 750 23.08 -41.93 -13.80
N THR A 751 23.55 -43.17 -13.82
CA THR A 751 22.73 -44.34 -14.17
C THR A 751 21.57 -44.53 -13.19
N CYS A 752 21.81 -44.36 -11.88
CA CYS A 752 20.75 -44.38 -10.86
C CYS A 752 19.73 -43.26 -11.11
N GLY A 753 20.17 -42.03 -11.35
CA GLY A 753 19.26 -40.91 -11.63
C GLY A 753 18.46 -41.08 -12.93
N ILE A 754 19.06 -41.66 -13.98
CA ILE A 754 18.34 -42.01 -15.21
C ILE A 754 17.33 -43.15 -14.94
N ALA A 755 17.71 -44.16 -14.15
CA ALA A 755 16.83 -45.28 -13.79
C ALA A 755 15.62 -44.80 -12.96
N GLU A 756 15.81 -43.90 -12.01
CA GLU A 756 14.72 -43.28 -11.23
C GLU A 756 13.80 -42.42 -12.11
N GLY A 757 14.38 -41.70 -13.08
CA GLY A 757 13.64 -40.84 -13.99
C GLY A 757 12.78 -41.62 -15.00
N LEU A 758 13.39 -42.58 -15.71
CA LEU A 758 12.74 -43.36 -16.76
C LEU A 758 12.02 -44.62 -16.25
N LYS A 759 12.29 -45.04 -15.01
CA LYS A 759 11.72 -46.24 -14.36
C LYS A 759 11.84 -47.48 -15.25
N GLY A 760 10.74 -48.20 -15.48
CA GLY A 760 10.71 -49.44 -16.27
C GLY A 760 11.27 -49.29 -17.69
N LEU A 761 11.21 -48.10 -18.30
CA LEU A 761 11.79 -47.88 -19.64
C LEU A 761 13.32 -48.05 -19.64
N PHE A 762 13.98 -47.71 -18.54
CA PHE A 762 15.43 -47.82 -18.43
C PHE A 762 15.92 -49.27 -18.29
N VAL A 763 15.11 -50.16 -17.73
CA VAL A 763 15.49 -51.56 -17.44
C VAL A 763 16.00 -52.28 -18.69
N SER A 764 15.42 -51.99 -19.86
CA SER A 764 15.88 -52.51 -21.16
C SER A 764 17.36 -52.20 -21.47
N PHE A 765 17.92 -51.13 -20.92
CA PHE A 765 19.32 -50.70 -21.10
C PHE A 765 20.26 -51.22 -20.02
N ALA A 766 19.77 -51.79 -18.92
CA ALA A 766 20.62 -52.18 -17.80
C ALA A 766 21.64 -53.27 -18.17
N HIS A 767 21.36 -54.09 -19.19
CA HIS A 767 22.27 -55.13 -19.69
C HIS A 767 23.67 -54.63 -20.08
N TYR A 768 23.84 -53.35 -20.46
CA TYR A 768 25.14 -52.80 -20.84
C TYR A 768 26.15 -52.79 -19.69
N PHE A 769 25.69 -52.60 -18.45
CA PHE A 769 26.59 -52.41 -17.31
C PHE A 769 26.60 -53.56 -16.31
N LEU A 770 25.69 -54.53 -16.39
CA LEU A 770 25.58 -55.62 -15.38
C LEU A 770 26.89 -56.38 -15.17
N LYS A 771 27.56 -56.80 -16.24
CA LYS A 771 28.84 -57.52 -16.16
C LYS A 771 29.95 -56.63 -15.58
N ASN A 772 29.93 -55.34 -15.90
CA ASN A 772 30.88 -54.40 -15.31
C ASN A 772 30.59 -54.15 -13.83
N ALA A 773 29.32 -54.11 -13.43
CA ALA A 773 28.92 -53.98 -12.04
C ALA A 773 29.38 -55.18 -11.21
N SER A 774 29.19 -56.41 -11.68
CA SER A 774 29.69 -57.61 -10.98
C SER A 774 31.20 -57.59 -10.81
N MET A 775 31.95 -57.32 -11.89
CA MET A 775 33.42 -57.23 -11.83
C MET A 775 33.91 -56.14 -10.85
N LEU A 776 33.25 -54.99 -10.80
CA LEU A 776 33.63 -53.88 -9.90
C LEU A 776 33.22 -54.14 -8.44
N LEU A 777 32.11 -54.84 -8.19
CA LEU A 777 31.73 -55.24 -6.83
C LEU A 777 32.75 -56.23 -6.25
N ASP A 778 33.22 -57.18 -7.06
CA ASP A 778 34.25 -58.14 -6.63
C ASP A 778 35.62 -57.47 -6.45
N ALA A 779 36.02 -56.58 -7.35
CA ALA A 779 37.30 -55.88 -7.28
C ALA A 779 37.39 -54.89 -6.09
N ASN A 780 36.24 -54.40 -5.59
CA ASN A 780 36.17 -53.53 -4.42
C ASN A 780 35.65 -54.29 -3.19
N ASN A 781 36.07 -55.55 -3.02
CA ASN A 781 35.75 -56.33 -1.83
C ASN A 781 37.03 -56.79 -1.13
N ASN A 782 37.28 -56.24 0.06
CA ASN A 782 38.48 -56.52 0.86
C ASN A 782 38.62 -58.00 1.25
N SER A 783 37.53 -58.75 1.24
CA SER A 783 37.56 -60.19 1.56
C SER A 783 38.08 -61.04 0.39
N LYS A 784 38.05 -60.53 -0.84
CA LYS A 784 38.42 -61.27 -2.06
C LYS A 784 39.74 -60.83 -2.68
N GLN A 785 39.98 -59.52 -2.74
CA GLN A 785 41.14 -58.94 -3.41
C GLN A 785 41.65 -57.73 -2.63
N ASP A 786 42.95 -57.47 -2.73
CA ASP A 786 43.56 -56.26 -2.18
C ASP A 786 43.06 -55.03 -2.96
N LEU A 787 42.75 -53.96 -2.23
CA LEU A 787 42.27 -52.72 -2.84
C LEU A 787 43.40 -51.98 -3.57
N ASP A 788 43.21 -51.79 -4.86
CA ASP A 788 44.08 -50.93 -5.68
C ASP A 788 43.66 -49.44 -5.63
N TRP A 789 42.76 -49.04 -4.74
CA TRP A 789 42.04 -47.75 -4.77
C TRP A 789 41.78 -47.20 -3.37
N ASN A 790 41.47 -45.90 -3.26
CA ASN A 790 41.16 -45.26 -1.98
C ASN A 790 39.85 -45.82 -1.39
N ASP A 791 39.91 -46.34 -0.17
CA ASP A 791 38.79 -46.92 0.61
C ASP A 791 37.53 -46.07 0.57
N GLU A 792 37.61 -44.75 0.81
CA GLU A 792 36.41 -43.87 0.84
C GLU A 792 35.71 -43.82 -0.52
N LYS A 793 36.49 -43.76 -1.60
CA LYS A 793 35.97 -43.71 -2.96
C LYS A 793 35.49 -45.09 -3.42
N ALA A 794 36.11 -46.18 -2.94
CA ALA A 794 35.64 -47.54 -3.18
C ALA A 794 34.27 -47.77 -2.53
N VAL A 795 34.08 -47.29 -1.29
CA VAL A 795 32.78 -47.31 -0.61
C VAL A 795 31.73 -46.56 -1.43
N GLU A 796 32.02 -45.32 -1.84
CA GLU A 796 31.08 -44.54 -2.65
C GLU A 796 30.72 -45.21 -3.98
N LEU A 797 31.66 -45.92 -4.61
CA LEU A 797 31.43 -46.68 -5.83
C LEU A 797 30.50 -47.87 -5.59
N VAL A 798 30.80 -48.68 -4.56
CA VAL A 798 29.99 -49.84 -4.19
C VAL A 798 28.56 -49.41 -3.86
N GLU A 799 28.40 -48.34 -3.08
CA GLU A 799 27.07 -47.80 -2.77
C GLU A 799 26.33 -47.30 -4.02
N ALA A 800 27.02 -46.63 -4.95
CA ALA A 800 26.41 -46.17 -6.20
C ALA A 800 25.98 -47.33 -7.10
N ILE A 801 26.79 -48.41 -7.18
CA ILE A 801 26.44 -49.62 -7.94
C ILE A 801 25.23 -50.31 -7.31
N LEU A 802 25.23 -50.51 -5.99
CA LEU A 802 24.12 -51.15 -5.28
C LEU A 802 22.82 -50.37 -5.42
N LYS A 803 22.87 -49.03 -5.31
CA LYS A 803 21.72 -48.15 -5.56
C LYS A 803 21.20 -48.30 -6.98
N ALA A 804 22.09 -48.26 -7.98
CA ALA A 804 21.69 -48.40 -9.38
C ALA A 804 21.05 -49.78 -9.67
N LEU A 805 21.62 -50.87 -9.15
CA LEU A 805 21.06 -52.22 -9.29
C LEU A 805 19.72 -52.35 -8.56
N HIS A 806 19.62 -51.86 -7.33
CA HIS A 806 18.37 -51.85 -6.57
C HIS A 806 17.27 -51.12 -7.33
N THR A 807 17.53 -49.90 -7.83
CA THR A 807 16.55 -49.14 -8.63
C THR A 807 16.11 -49.88 -9.90
N VAL A 808 17.04 -50.57 -10.57
CA VAL A 808 16.69 -51.42 -11.73
C VAL A 808 15.76 -52.56 -11.33
N PHE A 809 16.03 -53.25 -10.21
CA PHE A 809 15.19 -54.33 -9.72
C PHE A 809 13.83 -53.84 -9.21
N VAL A 810 13.75 -52.67 -8.58
CA VAL A 810 12.48 -52.07 -8.12
C VAL A 810 11.54 -51.76 -9.29
N HIS A 811 12.11 -51.40 -10.44
CA HIS A 811 11.36 -51.04 -11.63
C HIS A 811 11.27 -52.15 -12.68
N ASP A 812 11.69 -53.38 -12.33
CA ASP A 812 11.57 -54.54 -13.22
C ASP A 812 10.11 -55.01 -13.29
N ALA A 813 9.48 -54.79 -14.45
CA ALA A 813 8.13 -55.25 -14.76
C ALA A 813 8.11 -56.36 -15.83
N SER A 814 9.28 -56.77 -16.32
CA SER A 814 9.42 -57.57 -17.56
C SER A 814 10.25 -58.83 -17.40
N HIS A 815 10.43 -59.31 -16.17
CA HIS A 815 11.36 -60.40 -15.83
C HIS A 815 12.75 -60.15 -16.43
N PHE A 816 13.28 -58.94 -16.23
CA PHE A 816 14.62 -58.59 -16.66
C PHE A 816 15.68 -59.45 -15.96
N VAL A 817 15.46 -59.83 -14.70
CA VAL A 817 16.31 -60.76 -13.96
C VAL A 817 16.05 -62.20 -14.44
N ASN A 818 16.72 -62.59 -15.52
CA ASN A 818 16.76 -63.98 -15.97
C ASN A 818 17.88 -64.77 -15.29
N LYS A 819 17.87 -66.10 -15.42
CA LYS A 819 18.87 -67.00 -14.81
C LYS A 819 20.32 -66.59 -15.09
N GLU A 820 20.67 -66.25 -16.33
CA GLU A 820 22.05 -65.84 -16.67
C GLU A 820 22.50 -64.55 -15.97
N ARG A 821 21.61 -63.56 -15.87
CA ARG A 821 21.89 -62.29 -15.18
C ARG A 821 21.92 -62.48 -13.68
N PHE A 822 21.03 -63.32 -13.16
CA PHE A 822 21.01 -63.72 -11.77
C PHE A 822 22.32 -64.39 -11.36
N ASP A 823 22.79 -65.39 -12.12
CA ASP A 823 24.05 -66.10 -11.88
C ASP A 823 25.26 -65.14 -11.92
N THR A 824 25.19 -64.08 -12.75
CA THR A 824 26.25 -63.07 -12.84
C THR A 824 26.30 -62.11 -11.64
N LEU A 825 25.16 -61.81 -11.02
CA LEU A 825 25.02 -60.76 -10.00
C LEU A 825 24.89 -61.29 -8.57
N MET A 826 24.34 -62.49 -8.40
CA MET A 826 24.04 -63.08 -7.09
C MET A 826 25.27 -63.09 -6.19
N GLN A 827 26.35 -63.76 -6.62
CA GLN A 827 27.53 -63.94 -5.80
C GLN A 827 28.23 -62.61 -5.44
N PRO A 828 28.50 -61.70 -6.41
CA PRO A 828 29.12 -60.40 -6.10
C PRO A 828 28.32 -59.50 -5.16
N ILE A 829 26.98 -59.58 -5.16
CA ILE A 829 26.12 -58.81 -4.24
C ILE A 829 26.10 -59.46 -2.86
N VAL A 830 25.95 -60.79 -2.78
CA VAL A 830 25.97 -61.52 -1.49
C VAL A 830 27.31 -61.32 -0.77
N ASP A 831 28.41 -61.33 -1.51
CA ASP A 831 29.74 -61.10 -0.93
C ASP A 831 29.96 -59.66 -0.45
N GLN A 832 29.05 -58.71 -0.75
CA GLN A 832 29.09 -57.39 -0.11
C GLN A 832 28.67 -57.41 1.36
N LEU A 833 27.96 -58.44 1.82
CA LEU A 833 27.57 -58.58 3.23
C LEU A 833 28.78 -58.70 4.16
N GLU A 834 29.88 -59.28 3.67
CA GLU A 834 31.15 -59.45 4.40
C GLU A 834 32.19 -58.37 4.07
N ASN A 835 31.86 -57.42 3.20
CA ASN A 835 32.80 -56.39 2.79
C ASN A 835 33.02 -55.37 3.91
N GLU A 836 34.19 -55.36 4.53
CA GLU A 836 34.54 -54.44 5.64
C GLU A 836 35.02 -53.06 5.19
N LEU A 837 34.89 -52.72 3.90
CA LEU A 837 35.21 -51.41 3.36
C LEU A 837 34.54 -50.26 4.12
N GLY A 838 35.34 -49.25 4.52
CA GLY A 838 34.89 -48.08 5.28
C GLY A 838 34.77 -48.33 6.79
N GLY A 839 35.13 -49.53 7.26
CA GLY A 839 35.06 -49.94 8.65
C GLY A 839 33.70 -50.55 9.03
N LYS A 840 33.68 -51.18 10.21
CA LYS A 840 32.58 -52.03 10.68
C LYS A 840 31.24 -51.30 10.88
N SER A 841 31.25 -49.98 11.08
CA SER A 841 30.01 -49.20 11.25
C SER A 841 29.39 -48.80 9.90
N GLN A 842 30.21 -48.45 8.90
CA GLN A 842 29.72 -48.16 7.55
C GLN A 842 29.24 -49.43 6.85
N MET A 843 29.88 -50.57 7.11
CA MET A 843 29.39 -51.88 6.66
C MET A 843 27.95 -52.14 7.14
N GLU A 844 27.66 -51.95 8.43
CA GLU A 844 26.31 -52.18 8.99
C GLU A 844 25.26 -51.27 8.34
N GLN A 845 25.60 -49.99 8.15
CA GLN A 845 24.73 -49.03 7.47
C GLN A 845 24.50 -49.44 6.00
N ARG A 846 25.57 -49.75 5.26
CA ARG A 846 25.48 -50.21 3.86
C ARG A 846 24.68 -51.50 3.73
N ASN A 847 24.85 -52.44 4.65
CA ASN A 847 24.11 -53.70 4.65
C ASN A 847 22.61 -53.44 4.85
N THR A 848 22.26 -52.63 5.85
CA THR A 848 20.87 -52.31 6.18
C THR A 848 20.18 -51.48 5.09
N ASP A 849 20.84 -50.44 4.60
CA ASP A 849 20.23 -49.44 3.72
C ASP A 849 20.27 -49.85 2.23
N LEU A 850 21.25 -50.66 1.80
CA LEU A 850 21.51 -50.92 0.38
C LEU A 850 21.61 -52.41 0.02
N VAL A 851 22.47 -53.19 0.69
CA VAL A 851 22.72 -54.59 0.29
C VAL A 851 21.49 -55.45 0.50
N ILE A 852 20.89 -55.42 1.70
CA ILE A 852 19.70 -56.20 2.04
C ILE A 852 18.52 -55.80 1.12
N PRO A 853 18.16 -54.51 0.97
CA PRO A 853 17.10 -54.12 0.03
C PRO A 853 17.38 -54.52 -1.43
N CYS A 854 18.64 -54.51 -1.87
CA CYS A 854 19.03 -54.93 -3.22
C CYS A 854 18.84 -56.45 -3.41
N LEU A 855 19.32 -57.27 -2.47
CA LEU A 855 19.14 -58.73 -2.48
C LEU A 855 17.67 -59.11 -2.45
N THR A 856 16.90 -58.47 -1.58
CA THR A 856 15.47 -58.72 -1.44
C THR A 856 14.71 -58.36 -2.72
N GLN A 857 14.98 -57.20 -3.32
CA GLN A 857 14.32 -56.82 -4.56
C GLN A 857 14.76 -57.69 -5.76
N MET A 858 16.02 -58.15 -5.77
CA MET A 858 16.50 -59.12 -6.75
C MET A 858 15.75 -60.46 -6.65
N ALA A 859 15.50 -60.94 -5.42
CA ALA A 859 14.73 -62.16 -5.18
C ALA A 859 13.29 -62.02 -5.71
N VAL A 860 12.62 -60.90 -5.41
CA VAL A 860 11.27 -60.60 -5.91
C VAL A 860 11.24 -60.54 -7.43
N SER A 861 12.26 -59.97 -8.07
CA SER A 861 12.32 -59.82 -9.53
C SER A 861 12.62 -61.14 -10.27
N ALA A 862 13.32 -62.08 -9.62
CA ALA A 862 13.68 -63.37 -10.20
C ALA A 862 12.49 -64.33 -10.34
N ALA A 863 11.55 -64.31 -9.39
CA ALA A 863 10.30 -65.10 -9.41
C ALA A 863 10.47 -66.59 -9.77
N ASP A 864 11.55 -67.24 -9.31
CA ASP A 864 11.90 -68.63 -9.59
C ASP A 864 12.45 -69.33 -8.34
N ASP A 865 11.73 -70.36 -7.87
CA ASP A 865 12.06 -71.19 -6.70
C ASP A 865 13.49 -71.75 -6.73
N THR A 866 14.01 -72.09 -7.92
CA THR A 866 15.35 -72.67 -8.05
C THR A 866 16.45 -71.64 -7.76
N LEU A 867 16.23 -70.39 -8.19
CA LEU A 867 17.14 -69.27 -7.96
C LEU A 867 17.03 -68.79 -6.51
N TRP A 868 15.83 -68.82 -5.92
CA TRP A 868 15.64 -68.49 -4.51
C TRP A 868 16.38 -69.43 -3.56
N LYS A 869 16.37 -70.75 -3.83
CA LYS A 869 17.14 -71.73 -3.06
C LYS A 869 18.64 -71.42 -3.12
N GLN A 870 19.16 -71.14 -4.31
CA GLN A 870 20.57 -70.79 -4.49
C GLN A 870 20.93 -69.51 -3.73
N LEU A 871 20.10 -68.47 -3.81
CA LEU A 871 20.29 -67.21 -3.09
C LEU A 871 20.29 -67.42 -1.58
N ASN A 872 19.24 -68.06 -1.07
CA ASN A 872 19.01 -68.27 0.35
C ASN A 872 20.17 -69.06 0.95
N TYR A 873 20.59 -70.13 0.27
CA TYR A 873 21.75 -70.92 0.70
C TYR A 873 23.03 -70.09 0.77
N GLN A 874 23.33 -69.26 -0.23
CA GLN A 874 24.53 -68.39 -0.21
C GLN A 874 24.50 -67.35 0.90
N ILE A 875 23.33 -66.77 1.20
CA ILE A 875 23.17 -65.82 2.32
C ILE A 875 23.34 -66.56 3.67
N LEU A 876 22.78 -67.76 3.80
CA LEU A 876 22.93 -68.59 5.00
C LEU A 876 24.39 -68.99 5.25
N LEU A 877 25.20 -69.20 4.21
CA LEU A 877 26.63 -69.44 4.41
C LEU A 877 27.34 -68.23 5.07
N LYS A 878 26.87 -66.99 4.85
CA LYS A 878 27.41 -65.80 5.51
C LYS A 878 27.08 -65.74 7.00
N THR A 879 26.08 -66.49 7.48
CA THR A 879 25.78 -66.57 8.91
C THR A 879 26.80 -67.36 9.70
N ARG A 880 27.70 -68.11 9.06
CA ARG A 880 28.82 -68.81 9.71
C ARG A 880 30.14 -68.02 9.73
N HIS A 881 30.09 -66.74 9.37
CA HIS A 881 31.29 -65.92 9.28
C HIS A 881 31.87 -65.58 10.67
N ASN A 882 33.20 -65.43 10.77
CA ASN A 882 33.90 -65.14 12.03
C ASN A 882 33.47 -63.80 12.67
N ASN A 883 33.15 -62.80 11.85
CA ASN A 883 32.67 -61.50 12.32
C ASN A 883 31.16 -61.56 12.62
N PHE A 884 30.79 -61.37 13.89
CA PHE A 884 29.40 -61.38 14.36
C PHE A 884 28.49 -60.38 13.64
N LYS A 885 29.02 -59.25 13.15
CA LYS A 885 28.23 -58.25 12.40
C LYS A 885 27.79 -58.74 11.03
N VAL A 886 28.64 -59.55 10.37
CA VAL A 886 28.32 -60.21 9.10
C VAL A 886 27.25 -61.28 9.33
N ARG A 887 27.34 -62.02 10.45
CA ARG A 887 26.31 -62.98 10.85
C ARG A 887 24.95 -62.32 11.03
N ILE A 888 24.90 -61.20 11.76
CA ILE A 888 23.68 -60.39 11.92
C ILE A 888 23.16 -59.90 10.56
N GLY A 889 24.03 -59.39 9.69
CA GLY A 889 23.65 -58.94 8.34
C GLY A 889 23.03 -60.05 7.48
N GLY A 890 23.58 -61.27 7.54
CA GLY A 890 23.03 -62.44 6.86
C GLY A 890 21.65 -62.84 7.38
N ILE A 891 21.45 -62.85 8.70
CA ILE A 891 20.16 -63.17 9.32
C ILE A 891 19.09 -62.13 8.96
N LEU A 892 19.45 -60.84 9.03
CA LEU A 892 18.55 -59.75 8.66
C LEU A 892 18.18 -59.80 7.17
N ALA A 893 19.12 -60.20 6.29
CA ALA A 893 18.84 -60.39 4.87
C ALA A 893 17.78 -61.50 4.64
N VAL A 894 17.94 -62.65 5.30
CA VAL A 894 16.96 -63.75 5.22
C VAL A 894 15.59 -63.31 5.73
N CYS A 895 15.55 -62.56 6.83
CA CYS A 895 14.32 -62.01 7.40
C CYS A 895 13.59 -61.08 6.42
N GLU A 896 14.30 -60.12 5.81
CA GLU A 896 13.71 -59.18 4.85
C GLU A 896 13.27 -59.88 3.55
N ILE A 897 14.01 -60.89 3.09
CA ILE A 897 13.58 -61.71 1.95
C ILE A 897 12.28 -62.45 2.27
N ALA A 898 12.20 -63.09 3.44
CA ALA A 898 10.99 -63.80 3.88
C ALA A 898 9.78 -62.87 4.02
N LYS A 899 9.96 -61.66 4.58
CA LYS A 899 8.88 -60.66 4.67
C LYS A 899 8.36 -60.20 3.32
N LYS A 900 9.20 -60.15 2.29
CA LYS A 900 8.81 -59.69 0.95
C LYS A 900 8.24 -60.79 0.06
N LEU A 901 8.73 -62.02 0.18
CA LEU A 901 8.20 -63.19 -0.54
C LEU A 901 6.94 -63.77 0.12
N GLY A 902 6.76 -63.61 1.44
CA GLY A 902 5.60 -64.12 2.18
C GLY A 902 5.48 -65.65 2.06
N GLU A 903 4.31 -66.15 1.68
CA GLU A 903 4.03 -67.59 1.54
C GLU A 903 4.98 -68.30 0.56
N GLU A 904 5.54 -67.59 -0.43
CA GLU A 904 6.49 -68.13 -1.40
C GLU A 904 7.84 -68.51 -0.78
N PHE A 905 8.12 -68.08 0.46
CA PHE A 905 9.33 -68.45 1.20
C PHE A 905 9.22 -69.83 1.89
N LEU A 906 8.02 -70.39 2.06
CA LEU A 906 7.80 -71.67 2.76
C LEU A 906 8.68 -72.84 2.26
N PRO A 907 8.93 -73.01 0.94
CA PRO A 907 9.81 -74.06 0.42
C PRO A 907 11.29 -73.93 0.84
N LEU A 908 11.71 -72.74 1.29
CA LEU A 908 13.08 -72.41 1.70
C LEU A 908 13.30 -72.63 3.20
N LEU A 909 12.22 -72.63 3.98
CA LEU A 909 12.26 -72.73 5.44
C LEU A 909 12.98 -73.99 5.98
N PRO A 910 12.82 -75.19 5.39
CA PRO A 910 13.54 -76.38 5.85
C PRO A 910 15.07 -76.26 5.77
N GLU A 911 15.59 -75.48 4.83
CA GLU A 911 17.03 -75.23 4.67
C GLU A 911 17.52 -74.12 5.62
N THR A 912 16.64 -73.17 5.97
CA THR A 912 16.94 -72.04 6.86
C THR A 912 16.94 -72.41 8.34
N VAL A 913 16.02 -73.29 8.78
CA VAL A 913 15.85 -73.65 10.21
C VAL A 913 17.13 -74.19 10.87
N PRO A 914 17.92 -75.10 10.25
CA PRO A 914 19.16 -75.59 10.86
C PRO A 914 20.18 -74.48 11.16
N PHE A 915 20.29 -73.48 10.29
CA PHE A 915 21.19 -72.35 10.49
C PHE A 915 20.67 -71.39 11.57
N LEU A 916 19.36 -71.18 11.65
CA LEU A 916 18.77 -70.38 12.74
C LEU A 916 18.98 -71.04 14.11
N ALA A 917 18.85 -72.37 14.19
CA ALA A 917 19.13 -73.11 15.42
C ALA A 917 20.60 -72.95 15.87
N GLU A 918 21.54 -73.02 14.93
CA GLU A 918 22.98 -72.77 15.18
C GLU A 918 23.23 -71.35 15.72
N LEU A 919 22.51 -70.34 15.20
CA LEU A 919 22.68 -68.94 15.60
C LEU A 919 22.00 -68.57 16.92
N LEU A 920 20.96 -69.31 17.34
CA LEU A 920 20.37 -69.20 18.66
C LEU A 920 21.32 -69.72 19.76
N GLU A 921 22.29 -70.55 19.39
CA GLU A 921 23.34 -71.07 20.26
C GLU A 921 24.68 -70.31 20.10
N ASP A 922 24.68 -69.15 19.43
CA ASP A 922 25.90 -68.35 19.16
C ASP A 922 26.54 -67.80 20.45
N GLU A 923 27.87 -67.78 20.51
CA GLU A 923 28.63 -67.27 21.65
C GLU A 923 28.42 -65.76 21.90
N ASN A 924 27.95 -65.01 20.91
CA ASN A 924 27.74 -63.56 21.00
C ASN A 924 26.27 -63.20 21.28
N GLU A 925 26.01 -62.59 22.45
CA GLU A 925 24.65 -62.19 22.86
C GLU A 925 23.89 -61.32 21.84
N ASN A 926 24.59 -60.51 21.04
CA ASN A 926 23.93 -59.64 20.06
C ASN A 926 23.39 -60.45 18.88
N VAL A 927 24.08 -61.52 18.48
CA VAL A 927 23.64 -62.44 17.42
C VAL A 927 22.46 -63.27 17.92
N GLU A 928 22.53 -63.76 19.15
CA GLU A 928 21.44 -64.51 19.78
C GLU A 928 20.15 -63.66 19.85
N LYS A 929 20.23 -62.44 20.38
CA LYS A 929 19.08 -61.51 20.47
C LYS A 929 18.52 -61.16 19.09
N ALA A 930 19.39 -60.94 18.10
CA ALA A 930 18.95 -60.68 16.72
C ALA A 930 18.25 -61.90 16.11
N SER A 931 18.76 -63.11 16.36
CA SER A 931 18.17 -64.37 15.89
C SER A 931 16.81 -64.63 16.51
N GLN A 932 16.66 -64.45 17.84
CA GLN A 932 15.37 -64.58 18.53
C GLN A 932 14.33 -63.61 17.96
N ARG A 933 14.73 -62.36 17.71
CA ARG A 933 13.87 -61.36 17.08
C ARG A 933 13.46 -61.77 15.67
N VAL A 934 14.42 -62.24 14.86
CA VAL A 934 14.16 -62.66 13.48
C VAL A 934 13.23 -63.87 13.44
N VAL A 935 13.36 -64.83 14.36
CA VAL A 935 12.40 -65.94 14.47
C VAL A 935 10.99 -65.43 14.72
N GLN A 936 10.80 -64.49 15.66
CA GLN A 936 9.49 -63.89 15.90
C GLN A 936 8.95 -63.13 14.68
N GLU A 937 9.83 -62.41 13.96
CA GLU A 937 9.45 -61.68 12.75
C GLU A 937 9.12 -62.62 11.58
N LEU A 938 9.78 -63.78 11.49
CA LEU A 938 9.48 -64.82 10.50
C LEU A 938 8.15 -65.52 10.81
N GLU A 939 7.89 -65.87 12.08
CA GLU A 939 6.61 -66.44 12.53
C GLU A 939 5.42 -65.49 12.33
N ALA A 940 5.68 -64.17 12.33
CA ALA A 940 4.64 -63.16 12.09
C ALA A 940 4.41 -62.87 10.60
N ALA A 941 5.42 -63.11 9.74
CA ALA A 941 5.39 -62.75 8.32
C ALA A 941 5.02 -63.91 7.38
N LEU A 942 5.20 -65.16 7.83
CA LEU A 942 4.89 -66.42 7.14
C LEU A 942 3.67 -67.08 7.79
#